data_AF-A0A1F3EWN4-F1
#
_entry.id   AF-A0A1F3EWN4-F1
#
_cell.length_a   1.000
_cell.length_b   1.000
_cell.length_c   1.000
_cell.angle_alpha   90.00
_cell.angle_beta   90.00
_cell.angle_gamma   90.00
#
_symmetry.space_group_name_H-M   'P 1'
#
loop_
_entity.id
_entity.type
_entity.pdbx_description
1 polymer ?
#
loop_
_entity_poly.entity_id
_entity_poly.type
_entity_poly.pdbx_seq_one_letter_code
_entity_poly.pdbx_strand_id
1 'polypeptide(L)'
;MYKNLCCILWVLMSAFFVGPLNAQNTLSFDKYHNPGEVQQILKQLQQSNPSQTRLYTLATSPGGEPVTVLEIGKNSGDGPAIFVGANFEGNVPLATEGALRLAKMLLDSAHYTARQKWYILALPNPDAAKGYFSGAKYERSVNDFALNNDMDEATNEDGFEDLNGDGLITQMRVKDLTGSYIVSKTDPRIMVRADARKNERGEYKIYTEGNDNDNDGEYNEDGVGGINIGISFPHLFPKSKNEAGLWPGQSPETYAVMKFIYDRPNIAMIHTLGSSNFCLYPPKAGRKGDANLESIKVPARIATQFGIDPNQTFTMNEIVELMKSRVPAGVEVTPALVTSYLGLGAAVNPLDDDLKFYTKFSEDYKKYLKSKNFSIETLEAAADKDGSFELWAYYHLGVPSFSMNLFSAPKIKEEKKGDKSISLDEVEKMSGDEFVALGEEKIAAFLKANNAPAQFSAKGISEMMKSGRVTPKQMVEMMKKSAKPENGEGLSDRDKSLLAYSDKAWDGKGFVNWQKFNHHTLGEVEIGGFAPYLETTPKAEKIDSLLLVQLPWLLQLSKKLPDISIADQKITDLGAGVYRIELYIENKAYLPYPISIGERNKQPAPLVLVIDGDVEILEGLKRTPVGTIGGNQVKKLEWLVKTDKKPTISVKLESAVFGSVVKQIKIGG
;
A
#
# COMPACT_ATOMS: atom_id res chain seq x y z
N MET A 1 63.71 36.42 67.75
CA MET A 1 64.36 35.29 68.45
C MET A 1 63.31 34.21 68.69
N TYR A 2 63.50 33.02 68.08
CA TYR A 2 62.96 31.69 68.41
C TYR A 2 61.42 31.53 68.60
N LYS A 3 60.70 30.55 68.06
CA LYS A 3 60.97 29.38 67.22
C LYS A 3 59.60 28.75 66.89
N ASN A 4 59.47 28.20 65.68
CA ASN A 4 58.86 26.90 65.33
C ASN A 4 57.36 26.61 65.61
N LEU A 5 56.62 26.21 64.56
CA LEU A 5 56.37 24.80 64.15
C LEU A 5 55.03 24.72 63.37
N CYS A 6 55.09 24.67 62.04
CA CYS A 6 54.63 23.55 61.20
C CYS A 6 53.12 23.48 60.94
N CYS A 7 52.69 23.71 59.70
CA CYS A 7 52.56 22.66 58.70
C CYS A 7 51.97 23.21 57.40
N ILE A 8 52.60 22.83 56.29
CA ILE A 8 52.21 23.10 54.91
C ILE A 8 50.90 22.35 54.62
N LEU A 9 49.88 23.06 54.12
CA LEU A 9 48.76 22.46 53.40
C LEU A 9 48.69 23.14 52.03
N TRP A 10 49.07 22.38 51.00
CA TRP A 10 48.92 22.75 49.61
C TRP A 10 47.44 22.82 49.24
N VAL A 11 47.06 23.96 48.66
CA VAL A 11 45.77 24.19 48.01
C VAL A 11 45.73 23.37 46.71
N LEU A 12 44.84 22.37 46.64
CA LEU A 12 44.45 21.72 45.39
C LEU A 12 43.02 22.15 45.07
N MET A 13 42.95 23.09 44.12
CA MET A 13 41.73 23.65 43.55
C MET A 13 41.06 22.59 42.67
N SER A 14 39.98 21.99 43.15
CA SER A 14 39.15 21.06 42.37
C SER A 14 38.18 21.86 41.49
N ALA A 15 38.53 22.04 40.22
CA ALA A 15 37.60 22.50 39.20
C ALA A 15 36.61 21.38 38.87
N PHE A 16 35.41 21.44 39.45
CA PHE A 16 34.26 20.67 38.97
C PHE A 16 33.78 21.30 37.65
N PHE A 17 34.30 20.81 36.53
CA PHE A 17 33.63 20.95 35.24
C PHE A 17 32.39 20.06 35.25
N VAL A 18 31.23 20.63 35.59
CA VAL A 18 29.93 20.02 35.28
C VAL A 18 29.67 20.30 33.80
N GLY A 19 30.18 19.42 32.93
CA GLY A 19 29.73 19.38 31.54
C GLY A 19 28.27 18.92 31.50
N PRO A 20 27.44 19.40 30.56
CA PRO A 20 26.11 18.85 30.37
C PRO A 20 26.25 17.39 29.91
N LEU A 21 25.92 16.45 30.81
CA LEU A 21 25.58 15.07 30.46
C LEU A 21 24.27 15.12 29.66
N ASN A 22 24.36 15.46 28.38
CA ASN A 22 23.37 15.06 27.41
C ASN A 22 23.50 13.54 27.29
N ALA A 23 22.71 12.80 28.07
CA ALA A 23 22.37 11.44 27.68
C ALA A 23 21.72 11.56 26.30
N GLN A 24 22.49 11.29 25.25
CA GLN A 24 21.92 11.02 23.94
C GLN A 24 21.08 9.76 24.12
N ASN A 25 19.78 9.92 24.38
CA ASN A 25 18.82 8.84 24.19
C ASN A 25 18.87 8.48 22.71
N THR A 26 19.74 7.53 22.39
CA THR A 26 19.84 6.94 21.07
C THR A 26 18.49 6.29 20.79
N LEU A 27 17.80 6.76 19.76
CA LEU A 27 16.54 6.15 19.32
C LEU A 27 16.78 4.65 19.06
N SER A 28 16.23 3.80 19.93
CA SER A 28 16.25 2.34 19.81
C SER A 28 14.94 1.85 19.19
N PHE A 29 15.01 0.72 18.50
CA PHE A 29 13.85 0.05 17.88
C PHE A 29 13.71 -1.37 18.46
N ASP A 30 13.96 -1.48 19.77
CA ASP A 30 13.90 -2.71 20.57
C ASP A 30 12.51 -2.95 21.20
N LYS A 31 11.59 -2.02 21.02
CA LYS A 31 10.19 -2.09 21.44
C LYS A 31 9.28 -1.36 20.45
N TYR A 32 7.97 -1.60 20.58
CA TYR A 32 6.95 -0.75 19.96
C TYR A 32 6.71 0.49 20.81
N HIS A 33 6.63 1.64 20.16
CA HIS A 33 6.44 2.94 20.81
C HIS A 33 4.96 3.31 20.85
N ASN A 34 4.49 3.71 22.03
CA ASN A 34 3.12 4.23 22.17
C ASN A 34 2.98 5.62 21.52
N PRO A 35 1.75 6.12 21.27
CA PRO A 35 1.55 7.40 20.59
C PRO A 35 2.32 8.58 21.23
N GLY A 36 2.38 8.64 22.56
CA GLY A 36 3.13 9.68 23.28
C GLY A 36 4.64 9.59 23.02
N GLU A 37 5.21 8.39 23.02
CA GLU A 37 6.61 8.14 22.70
C GLU A 37 6.93 8.48 21.24
N VAL A 38 6.05 8.11 20.29
CA VAL A 38 6.18 8.49 18.87
C VAL A 38 6.28 10.01 18.72
N GLN A 39 5.44 10.76 19.42
CA GLN A 39 5.47 12.22 19.43
C GLN A 39 6.76 12.79 20.03
N GLN A 40 7.27 12.18 21.10
CA GLN A 40 8.56 12.56 21.69
C GLN A 40 9.71 12.31 20.72
N ILE A 41 9.72 11.17 20.03
CA ILE A 41 10.74 10.82 19.03
C ILE A 41 10.74 11.83 17.87
N LEU A 42 9.57 12.16 17.31
CA LEU A 42 9.47 13.13 16.22
C LEU A 42 9.97 14.52 16.65
N LYS A 43 9.63 14.96 17.86
CA LYS A 43 10.16 16.20 18.45
C LYS A 43 11.67 16.15 18.63
N GLN A 44 12.22 15.03 19.13
CA GLN A 44 13.66 14.85 19.32
C GLN A 44 14.42 14.86 17.98
N LEU A 45 13.91 14.18 16.96
CA LEU A 45 14.47 14.19 15.60
C LEU A 45 14.54 15.62 15.06
N GLN A 46 13.47 16.41 15.25
CA GLN A 46 13.42 17.80 14.83
C GLN A 46 14.39 18.70 15.63
N GLN A 47 14.44 18.56 16.95
CA GLN A 47 15.33 19.33 17.83
C GLN A 47 16.81 19.02 17.55
N SER A 48 17.13 17.78 17.18
CA SER A 48 18.49 17.36 16.85
C SER A 48 18.91 17.81 15.45
N ASN A 49 17.97 18.09 14.55
CA ASN A 49 18.23 18.44 13.15
C ASN A 49 17.42 19.67 12.67
N PRO A 50 17.44 20.81 13.37
CA PRO A 50 16.51 21.91 13.15
C PRO A 50 16.70 22.63 11.80
N SER A 51 17.89 22.55 11.22
CA SER A 51 18.17 23.11 9.89
C SER A 51 17.62 22.25 8.77
N GLN A 52 17.48 20.94 8.96
CA GLN A 52 17.02 20.01 7.93
C GLN A 52 15.55 19.62 8.06
N THR A 53 14.94 19.88 9.20
CA THR A 53 13.61 19.37 9.54
C THR A 53 12.62 20.45 9.95
N ARG A 54 11.34 20.10 9.86
CA ARG A 54 10.24 20.88 10.45
C ARG A 54 9.11 19.94 10.84
N LEU A 55 8.58 20.09 12.05
CA LEU A 55 7.43 19.33 12.52
C LEU A 55 6.16 20.16 12.32
N TYR A 56 5.16 19.58 11.68
CA TYR A 56 3.83 20.17 11.49
C TYR A 56 2.81 19.38 12.31
N THR A 57 1.99 20.06 13.10
CA THR A 57 0.76 19.47 13.66
C THR A 57 -0.36 19.69 12.66
N LEU A 58 -0.94 18.60 12.16
CA LEU A 58 -2.01 18.63 11.16
C LEU A 58 -3.38 18.77 11.82
N ALA A 59 -3.59 17.99 12.87
CA ALA A 59 -4.85 17.89 13.59
C ALA A 59 -4.59 17.42 15.04
N THR A 60 -5.64 17.51 15.84
CA THR A 60 -5.78 16.76 17.09
C THR A 60 -6.84 15.69 16.84
N SER A 61 -6.54 14.43 17.16
CA SER A 61 -7.51 13.34 17.07
C SER A 61 -8.67 13.57 18.04
N PRO A 62 -9.84 12.95 17.82
CA PRO A 62 -10.94 12.97 18.79
C PRO A 62 -10.51 12.55 20.20
N GLY A 63 -9.56 11.61 20.31
CA GLY A 63 -8.97 11.16 21.57
C GLY A 63 -7.93 12.11 22.17
N GLY A 64 -7.76 13.31 21.60
CA GLY A 64 -6.91 14.38 22.13
C GLY A 64 -5.43 14.31 21.76
N GLU A 65 -5.02 13.38 20.89
CA GLU A 65 -3.62 13.20 20.51
C GLU A 65 -3.24 14.04 19.29
N PRO A 66 -2.05 14.64 19.24
CA PRO A 66 -1.61 15.38 18.08
C PRO A 66 -1.25 14.43 16.92
N VAL A 67 -1.74 14.74 15.72
CA VAL A 67 -1.33 14.09 14.47
C VAL A 67 -0.32 14.99 13.77
N THR A 68 0.90 14.47 13.57
CA THR A 68 2.04 15.27 13.12
C THR A 68 2.76 14.71 11.90
N VAL A 69 3.25 15.61 11.04
CA VAL A 69 4.13 15.29 9.91
C VAL A 69 5.51 15.90 10.13
N LEU A 70 6.54 15.07 10.01
CA LEU A 70 7.94 15.51 9.98
C LEU A 70 8.38 15.75 8.54
N GLU A 71 8.66 17.00 8.20
CA GLU A 71 9.40 17.35 6.98
C GLU A 71 10.89 17.13 7.19
N ILE A 72 11.54 16.49 6.23
CA ILE A 72 12.99 16.25 6.17
C ILE A 72 13.49 16.70 4.79
N GLY A 73 14.57 17.47 4.75
CA GLY A 73 15.03 18.14 3.52
C GLY A 73 14.44 19.54 3.36
N LYS A 74 14.23 20.26 4.48
CA LYS A 74 13.71 21.64 4.49
C LYS A 74 14.50 22.60 3.56
N ASN A 75 15.80 22.36 3.37
CA ASN A 75 16.68 23.20 2.56
C ASN A 75 16.76 22.76 1.09
N SER A 76 16.02 21.73 0.67
CA SER A 76 16.11 21.13 -0.67
C SER A 76 15.41 21.95 -1.78
N GLY A 77 14.95 23.17 -1.48
CA GLY A 77 14.26 24.06 -2.42
C GLY A 77 12.85 23.58 -2.80
N ASP A 78 12.36 24.05 -3.95
CA ASP A 78 11.01 23.76 -4.49
C ASP A 78 10.97 22.48 -5.35
N GLY A 79 11.94 21.57 -5.14
CA GLY A 79 11.99 20.28 -5.81
C GLY A 79 10.86 19.32 -5.40
N PRO A 80 10.81 18.12 -6.00
CA PRO A 80 9.78 17.13 -5.71
C PRO A 80 9.81 16.70 -4.25
N ALA A 81 8.65 16.31 -3.74
CA ALA A 81 8.48 15.76 -2.42
C ALA A 81 7.99 14.31 -2.49
N ILE A 82 8.36 13.52 -1.48
CA ILE A 82 7.81 12.18 -1.25
C ILE A 82 7.05 12.22 0.06
N PHE A 83 5.80 11.76 0.04
CA PHE A 83 5.00 11.64 1.24
C PHE A 83 4.95 10.17 1.69
N VAL A 84 5.25 9.93 2.95
CA VAL A 84 5.20 8.62 3.59
C VAL A 84 4.15 8.67 4.68
N GLY A 85 3.08 7.90 4.52
CA GLY A 85 2.09 7.65 5.57
C GLY A 85 2.27 6.25 6.14
N ALA A 86 2.09 6.08 7.44
CA ALA A 86 2.21 4.78 8.08
C ALA A 86 1.08 4.55 9.08
N ASN A 87 0.70 3.29 9.25
CA ASN A 87 -0.24 2.85 10.27
C ASN A 87 -1.57 3.64 10.29
N PHE A 88 -2.20 3.80 9.11
CA PHE A 88 -3.48 4.51 9.01
C PHE A 88 -4.61 3.87 9.83
N GLU A 89 -4.56 2.56 10.01
CA GLU A 89 -5.53 1.81 10.83
C GLU A 89 -5.19 1.87 12.33
N GLY A 90 -3.98 2.30 12.71
CA GLY A 90 -3.51 2.34 14.11
C GLY A 90 -3.09 0.98 14.68
N ASN A 91 -3.64 -0.13 14.20
CA ASN A 91 -3.36 -1.51 14.64
C ASN A 91 -2.18 -2.22 13.92
N VAL A 92 -1.34 -1.50 13.18
CA VAL A 92 -0.13 -2.04 12.54
C VAL A 92 1.11 -1.37 13.15
N PRO A 93 1.47 -1.66 14.42
CA PRO A 93 2.49 -0.90 15.14
C PRO A 93 3.87 -0.94 14.46
N LEU A 94 4.22 -2.04 13.78
CA LEU A 94 5.46 -2.14 13.01
C LEU A 94 5.55 -1.10 11.86
N ALA A 95 4.42 -0.67 11.30
CA ALA A 95 4.41 0.38 10.28
C ALA A 95 4.85 1.73 10.86
N THR A 96 4.42 2.05 12.09
CA THR A 96 4.85 3.25 12.83
C THR A 96 6.36 3.24 13.04
N GLU A 97 6.90 2.11 13.53
CA GLU A 97 8.36 1.92 13.69
C GLU A 97 9.09 2.05 12.35
N GLY A 98 8.52 1.53 11.28
CA GLY A 98 9.05 1.66 9.93
C GLY A 98 9.18 3.11 9.48
N ALA A 99 8.18 3.95 9.76
CA ALA A 99 8.24 5.38 9.43
C ALA A 99 9.29 6.13 10.26
N LEU A 100 9.38 5.85 11.56
CA LEU A 100 10.39 6.44 12.44
C LEU A 100 11.82 6.02 12.02
N ARG A 101 12.01 4.75 11.66
CA ARG A 101 13.29 4.24 11.15
C ARG A 101 13.65 4.87 9.81
N LEU A 102 12.69 5.01 8.90
CA LEU A 102 12.91 5.70 7.62
C LEU A 102 13.31 7.16 7.85
N ALA A 103 12.64 7.88 8.76
CA ALA A 103 13.02 9.24 9.14
C ALA A 103 14.47 9.32 9.62
N LYS A 104 14.89 8.37 10.47
CA LYS A 104 16.28 8.28 10.92
C LYS A 104 17.26 8.02 9.76
N MET A 105 16.95 7.07 8.88
CA MET A 105 17.77 6.77 7.71
C MET A 105 17.95 7.96 6.76
N LEU A 106 16.90 8.78 6.60
CA LEU A 106 16.95 10.00 5.80
C LEU A 106 17.86 11.07 6.42
N LEU A 107 17.83 11.20 7.76
CA LEU A 107 18.68 12.14 8.49
C LEU A 107 20.14 11.71 8.56
N ASP A 108 20.40 10.40 8.47
CA ASP A 108 21.76 9.84 8.47
C ASP A 108 22.50 10.06 7.14
N SER A 109 21.81 10.48 6.08
CA SER A 109 22.44 10.75 4.79
C SER A 109 21.71 11.82 3.99
N ALA A 110 22.39 12.96 3.82
CA ALA A 110 21.94 14.08 2.97
C ALA A 110 21.75 13.68 1.49
N HIS A 111 22.28 12.53 1.05
CA HIS A 111 22.09 12.02 -0.31
C HIS A 111 20.60 11.86 -0.66
N TYR A 112 19.77 11.42 0.30
CA TYR A 112 18.35 11.16 0.06
C TYR A 112 17.48 12.41 0.08
N THR A 113 18.03 13.53 0.57
CA THR A 113 17.36 14.83 0.60
C THR A 113 17.97 15.82 -0.40
N ALA A 114 18.90 15.39 -1.24
CA ALA A 114 19.64 16.29 -2.13
C ALA A 114 18.77 16.88 -3.25
N ARG A 115 17.86 16.08 -3.83
CA ARG A 115 16.96 16.50 -4.93
C ARG A 115 15.50 16.62 -4.51
N GLN A 116 15.14 16.01 -3.39
CA GLN A 116 13.76 15.86 -2.95
C GLN A 116 13.65 16.07 -1.44
N LYS A 117 12.46 16.47 -1.00
CA LYS A 117 12.09 16.50 0.43
C LYS A 117 11.19 15.32 0.76
N TRP A 118 11.09 15.02 2.05
CA TRP A 118 10.28 13.91 2.57
C TRP A 118 9.32 14.43 3.63
N TYR A 119 8.08 13.96 3.58
CA TYR A 119 7.07 14.20 4.60
C TYR A 119 6.72 12.86 5.24
N ILE A 120 7.02 12.70 6.53
CA ILE A 120 6.80 11.46 7.28
C ILE A 120 5.63 11.64 8.26
N LEU A 121 4.52 10.97 7.98
CA LEU A 121 3.35 10.83 8.84
C LEU A 121 3.38 9.44 9.48
N ALA A 122 4.00 9.35 10.65
CA ALA A 122 4.28 8.05 11.29
C ALA A 122 3.03 7.36 11.88
N LEU A 123 2.09 8.16 12.40
CA LEU A 123 0.90 7.65 13.10
C LEU A 123 -0.27 8.64 12.97
N PRO A 124 -1.14 8.48 11.95
CA PRO A 124 -2.31 9.33 11.75
C PRO A 124 -3.53 8.89 12.57
N ASN A 125 -3.55 7.66 13.10
CA ASN A 125 -4.61 7.16 13.98
C ASN A 125 -4.03 6.80 15.37
N PRO A 126 -3.64 7.80 16.18
CA PRO A 126 -3.04 7.57 17.49
C PRO A 126 -4.02 6.95 18.49
N ASP A 127 -5.32 7.22 18.35
CA ASP A 127 -6.38 6.72 19.23
C ASP A 127 -6.52 5.20 19.12
N ALA A 128 -6.64 4.68 17.89
CA ALA A 128 -6.65 3.23 17.65
C ALA A 128 -5.36 2.55 18.15
N ALA A 129 -4.21 3.18 17.92
CA ALA A 129 -2.91 2.63 18.32
C ALA A 129 -2.76 2.44 19.83
N LYS A 130 -3.51 3.17 20.67
CA LYS A 130 -3.53 2.94 22.13
C LYS A 130 -4.00 1.53 22.47
N GLY A 131 -4.86 0.90 21.66
CA GLY A 131 -5.37 -0.46 21.87
C GLY A 131 -4.29 -1.56 21.85
N TYR A 132 -3.16 -1.33 21.19
CA TYR A 132 -2.02 -2.25 21.28
C TYR A 132 -1.35 -2.22 22.66
N PHE A 133 -1.44 -1.09 23.36
CA PHE A 133 -0.75 -0.81 24.64
C PHE A 133 -1.69 -0.86 25.85
N SER A 134 -2.98 -1.18 25.66
CA SER A 134 -3.93 -1.38 26.75
C SER A 134 -3.63 -2.66 27.54
N GLY A 135 -4.21 -2.75 28.74
CA GLY A 135 -4.06 -3.93 29.62
C GLY A 135 -4.57 -5.21 28.98
N ALA A 136 -5.77 -5.14 28.38
CA ALA A 136 -6.29 -6.17 27.49
C ALA A 136 -5.97 -5.79 26.03
N LYS A 137 -5.35 -6.69 25.27
CA LYS A 137 -5.03 -6.47 23.86
C LYS A 137 -6.20 -6.88 22.98
N TYR A 138 -6.57 -6.02 22.05
CA TYR A 138 -7.54 -6.29 20.99
C TYR A 138 -7.21 -5.46 19.75
N GLU A 139 -7.61 -5.91 18.57
CA GLU A 139 -7.30 -5.21 17.32
C GLU A 139 -8.30 -4.08 17.05
N ARG A 140 -7.95 -2.86 17.47
CA ARG A 140 -8.74 -1.65 17.23
C ARG A 140 -8.28 -0.90 15.98
N SER A 141 -9.19 -0.60 15.04
CA SER A 141 -8.89 0.17 13.82
C SER A 141 -9.49 1.59 13.77
N VAL A 142 -10.34 1.93 14.73
CA VAL A 142 -11.13 3.18 14.77
C VAL A 142 -10.55 4.19 15.76
N ASN A 143 -10.70 5.49 15.47
CA ASN A 143 -10.34 6.54 16.42
C ASN A 143 -11.41 6.76 17.49
N ASP A 144 -11.23 7.73 18.40
CA ASP A 144 -12.18 8.01 19.50
C ASP A 144 -13.37 8.91 19.08
N PHE A 145 -13.70 8.99 17.79
CA PHE A 145 -14.82 9.82 17.32
C PHE A 145 -16.14 9.20 17.80
N ALA A 146 -16.95 9.92 18.59
CA ALA A 146 -18.24 9.38 19.03
C ALA A 146 -19.22 9.28 17.84
N LEU A 147 -19.61 8.06 17.49
CA LEU A 147 -20.68 7.74 16.54
C LEU A 147 -21.67 6.80 17.25
N ASN A 148 -22.95 7.00 16.99
CA ASN A 148 -23.96 5.96 17.17
C ASN A 148 -24.00 5.21 15.84
N ASN A 149 -23.54 3.95 15.80
CA ASN A 149 -23.32 3.23 14.54
C ASN A 149 -24.58 2.49 14.05
N ASP A 150 -25.53 2.17 14.92
CA ASP A 150 -26.69 1.31 14.67
C ASP A 150 -28.06 2.05 14.73
N MET A 151 -28.03 3.33 15.09
CA MET A 151 -29.12 4.32 15.16
C MET A 151 -30.13 4.07 16.30
N ASP A 152 -29.69 3.49 17.40
CA ASP A 152 -30.51 3.13 18.57
C ASP A 152 -30.64 4.22 19.68
N GLU A 153 -30.09 5.42 19.43
CA GLU A 153 -29.99 6.58 20.33
C GLU A 153 -28.90 6.55 21.42
N ALA A 154 -28.13 5.47 21.57
CA ALA A 154 -27.05 5.39 22.54
C ALA A 154 -25.66 5.36 21.84
N THR A 155 -24.56 5.54 22.58
CA THR A 155 -23.23 5.71 21.96
C THR A 155 -22.15 5.07 22.82
N ASN A 156 -21.26 4.27 22.20
CA ASN A 156 -20.12 3.59 22.85
C ASN A 156 -20.56 2.64 24.00
N GLU A 157 -21.44 1.70 23.69
CA GLU A 157 -22.06 0.83 24.70
C GLU A 157 -21.22 -0.39 25.05
N ASP A 158 -20.72 -1.11 24.05
CA ASP A 158 -20.26 -2.49 24.21
C ASP A 158 -18.78 -2.65 23.82
N GLY A 159 -17.90 -2.21 24.72
CA GLY A 159 -16.46 -2.43 24.61
C GLY A 159 -16.05 -3.86 24.97
N PHE A 160 -14.97 -4.34 24.36
CA PHE A 160 -14.40 -5.66 24.69
C PHE A 160 -14.07 -5.81 26.18
N GLU A 161 -14.49 -6.92 26.77
CA GLU A 161 -14.20 -7.28 28.16
C GLU A 161 -13.37 -8.55 28.21
N ASP A 162 -12.23 -8.48 28.90
CA ASP A 162 -11.37 -9.63 29.18
C ASP A 162 -12.01 -10.47 30.29
N LEU A 163 -12.86 -11.41 29.89
CA LEU A 163 -13.67 -12.23 30.79
C LEU A 163 -12.82 -13.24 31.56
N ASN A 164 -11.76 -13.76 30.93
CA ASN A 164 -10.89 -14.77 31.53
C ASN A 164 -9.69 -14.17 32.29
N GLY A 165 -9.41 -12.87 32.14
CA GLY A 165 -8.35 -12.14 32.84
C GLY A 165 -6.94 -12.44 32.33
N ASP A 166 -6.79 -12.93 31.09
CA ASP A 166 -5.49 -13.28 30.50
C ASP A 166 -4.80 -12.12 29.76
N GLY A 167 -5.46 -10.96 29.70
CA GLY A 167 -4.97 -9.75 29.03
C GLY A 167 -5.11 -9.78 27.51
N LEU A 168 -5.85 -10.72 26.94
CA LEU A 168 -6.09 -10.85 25.49
C LEU A 168 -7.59 -11.00 25.24
N ILE A 169 -8.13 -10.20 24.33
CA ILE A 169 -9.50 -10.40 23.84
C ILE A 169 -9.45 -11.45 22.74
N THR A 170 -10.00 -12.63 23.01
CA THR A 170 -10.02 -13.74 22.05
C THR A 170 -11.44 -14.03 21.56
N GLN A 171 -11.79 -15.30 21.34
CA GLN A 171 -13.12 -15.70 20.91
C GLN A 171 -13.81 -16.50 22.00
N MET A 172 -15.13 -16.42 22.01
CA MET A 172 -16.01 -17.34 22.73
C MET A 172 -16.65 -18.30 21.75
N ARG A 173 -16.72 -19.58 22.11
CA ARG A 173 -17.57 -20.56 21.42
C ARG A 173 -18.67 -21.06 22.34
N VAL A 174 -19.89 -21.05 21.84
CA VAL A 174 -21.11 -21.44 22.56
C VAL A 174 -21.70 -22.66 21.87
N LYS A 175 -22.01 -23.70 22.63
CA LYS A 175 -22.63 -24.90 22.07
C LYS A 175 -24.11 -24.64 21.77
N ASP A 176 -24.47 -24.62 20.49
CA ASP A 176 -25.82 -24.32 20.01
C ASP A 176 -26.13 -25.15 18.76
N LEU A 177 -27.29 -25.84 18.74
CA LEU A 177 -27.75 -26.69 17.64
C LEU A 177 -28.10 -25.92 16.34
N THR A 178 -28.16 -24.58 16.43
CA THR A 178 -28.31 -23.63 15.32
C THR A 178 -26.97 -23.02 14.88
N GLY A 179 -25.87 -23.39 15.56
CA GLY A 179 -24.53 -22.96 15.23
C GLY A 179 -24.11 -23.34 13.80
N SER A 180 -23.16 -22.59 13.25
CA SER A 180 -22.61 -22.83 11.91
C SER A 180 -21.22 -23.46 11.94
N TYR A 181 -20.64 -23.64 13.14
CA TYR A 181 -19.27 -24.10 13.31
C TYR A 181 -19.20 -25.47 13.99
N ILE A 182 -18.15 -26.23 13.68
CA ILE A 182 -17.76 -27.47 14.34
C ILE A 182 -16.27 -27.39 14.70
N VAL A 183 -15.86 -28.19 15.68
CA VAL A 183 -14.45 -28.35 16.02
C VAL A 183 -13.75 -29.10 14.87
N SER A 184 -12.61 -28.59 14.41
CA SER A 184 -11.82 -29.25 13.38
C SER A 184 -11.38 -30.64 13.83
N LYS A 185 -11.61 -31.64 12.97
CA LYS A 185 -11.17 -33.02 13.17
C LYS A 185 -9.64 -33.16 13.14
N THR A 186 -8.94 -32.17 12.56
CA THR A 186 -7.48 -32.19 12.40
C THR A 186 -6.75 -31.57 13.58
N ASP A 187 -7.25 -30.47 14.15
CA ASP A 187 -6.70 -29.85 15.36
C ASP A 187 -7.83 -29.21 16.17
N PRO A 188 -8.08 -29.65 17.43
CA PRO A 188 -9.22 -29.22 18.22
C PRO A 188 -9.16 -27.73 18.64
N ARG A 189 -8.03 -27.06 18.41
CA ARG A 189 -7.90 -25.61 18.60
C ARG A 189 -8.72 -24.81 17.59
N ILE A 190 -8.95 -25.33 16.39
CA ILE A 190 -9.57 -24.57 15.30
C ILE A 190 -11.03 -24.93 15.09
N MET A 191 -11.84 -23.91 14.88
CA MET A 191 -13.24 -24.04 14.50
C MET A 191 -13.38 -23.89 12.98
N VAL A 192 -14.15 -24.78 12.36
CA VAL A 192 -14.42 -24.76 10.90
C VAL A 192 -15.92 -24.67 10.66
N ARG A 193 -16.32 -24.03 9.54
CA ARG A 193 -17.73 -24.00 9.15
C ARG A 193 -18.20 -25.40 8.77
N ALA A 194 -19.36 -25.81 9.29
CA ALA A 194 -19.97 -27.08 8.94
C ALA A 194 -20.30 -27.12 7.44
N ASP A 195 -19.94 -28.22 6.75
CA ASP A 195 -20.28 -28.39 5.34
C ASP A 195 -21.60 -29.18 5.20
N ALA A 196 -22.67 -28.48 4.83
CA ALA A 196 -23.98 -29.08 4.58
C ALA A 196 -23.93 -30.18 3.49
N ARG A 197 -22.97 -30.10 2.54
CA ARG A 197 -22.79 -31.13 1.49
C ARG A 197 -22.26 -32.45 2.05
N LYS A 198 -21.66 -32.43 3.25
CA LYS A 198 -21.12 -33.60 3.95
C LYS A 198 -22.06 -34.09 5.07
N ASN A 199 -23.29 -33.56 5.14
CA ASN A 199 -24.22 -33.79 6.25
C ASN A 199 -23.63 -33.39 7.61
N GLU A 200 -22.68 -32.45 7.65
CA GLU A 200 -22.20 -31.88 8.90
C GLU A 200 -23.22 -30.85 9.39
N ARG A 201 -23.62 -30.97 10.65
CA ARG A 201 -24.46 -29.99 11.33
C ARG A 201 -23.59 -29.15 12.24
N GLY A 202 -23.71 -27.83 12.17
CA GLY A 202 -22.99 -26.96 13.09
C GLY A 202 -23.46 -27.16 14.54
N GLU A 203 -22.49 -27.09 15.45
CA GLU A 203 -22.67 -27.35 16.87
C GLU A 203 -22.29 -26.14 17.73
N TYR A 204 -21.61 -25.15 17.14
CA TYR A 204 -21.12 -23.97 17.83
C TYR A 204 -21.47 -22.67 17.11
N LYS A 205 -21.80 -21.66 17.92
CA LYS A 205 -21.72 -20.24 17.55
C LYS A 205 -20.41 -19.68 18.08
N ILE A 206 -19.84 -18.70 17.37
CA ILE A 206 -18.59 -18.04 17.74
C ILE A 206 -18.88 -16.56 17.91
N TYR A 207 -18.43 -15.99 19.02
CA TYR A 207 -18.52 -14.59 19.37
C TYR A 207 -17.12 -14.08 19.71
N THR A 208 -16.93 -12.76 19.70
CA THR A 208 -15.74 -12.16 20.32
C THR A 208 -15.93 -12.13 21.84
N GLU A 209 -14.83 -12.23 22.59
CA GLU A 209 -14.89 -12.18 24.06
C GLU A 209 -15.41 -10.83 24.58
N GLY A 210 -16.48 -10.88 25.38
CA GLY A 210 -17.16 -9.73 25.99
C GLY A 210 -18.58 -10.09 26.44
N ASN A 211 -19.26 -9.20 27.20
CA ASN A 211 -20.67 -9.34 27.50
C ASN A 211 -21.53 -8.53 26.50
N ASP A 212 -22.83 -8.86 26.48
CA ASP A 212 -23.90 -8.09 25.84
C ASP A 212 -24.49 -7.20 26.94
N ASN A 213 -24.08 -5.94 27.00
CA ASN A 213 -24.34 -5.08 28.17
C ASN A 213 -25.72 -4.41 28.10
N ASP A 214 -26.27 -4.25 26.90
CA ASP A 214 -27.58 -3.64 26.65
C ASP A 214 -28.71 -4.67 26.43
N ASN A 215 -28.38 -5.95 26.24
CA ASN A 215 -29.29 -7.09 26.01
C ASN A 215 -30.01 -7.06 24.66
N ASP A 216 -29.39 -6.51 23.60
CA ASP A 216 -29.93 -6.52 22.24
C ASP A 216 -29.67 -7.85 21.49
N GLY A 217 -28.76 -8.68 22.03
CA GLY A 217 -28.40 -10.00 21.51
C GLY A 217 -27.19 -10.03 20.57
N GLU A 218 -26.60 -8.88 20.27
CA GLU A 218 -25.32 -8.73 19.59
C GLU A 218 -24.20 -8.50 20.65
N TYR A 219 -22.92 -8.68 20.28
CA TYR A 219 -21.82 -8.71 21.27
C TYR A 219 -20.63 -7.91 20.77
N ASN A 220 -20.21 -6.91 21.56
CA ASN A 220 -19.10 -6.00 21.25
C ASN A 220 -19.34 -5.13 20.00
N GLU A 221 -20.59 -4.74 19.74
CA GLU A 221 -20.97 -4.04 18.51
C GLU A 221 -20.43 -2.61 18.46
N ASP A 222 -20.45 -1.90 19.60
CA ASP A 222 -20.12 -0.48 19.70
C ASP A 222 -19.08 -0.20 20.79
N GLY A 223 -17.94 -0.88 20.71
CA GLY A 223 -16.79 -0.57 21.55
C GLY A 223 -16.29 0.87 21.33
N VAL A 224 -15.64 1.44 22.35
CA VAL A 224 -15.14 2.83 22.35
C VAL A 224 -14.51 3.20 21.00
N GLY A 225 -15.08 4.18 20.29
CA GLY A 225 -14.52 4.76 19.07
C GLY A 225 -15.51 5.04 17.93
N GLY A 226 -14.97 5.26 16.73
CA GLY A 226 -15.75 5.67 15.56
C GLY A 226 -15.09 5.40 14.21
N ILE A 227 -14.32 6.36 13.70
CA ILE A 227 -13.90 6.34 12.28
C ILE A 227 -12.55 5.64 12.12
N ASN A 228 -12.51 4.65 11.23
CA ASN A 228 -11.31 4.02 10.72
C ASN A 228 -10.64 4.92 9.68
N ILE A 229 -9.58 5.60 10.12
CA ILE A 229 -8.81 6.53 9.29
C ILE A 229 -8.25 5.83 8.03
N GLY A 230 -7.98 4.52 8.10
CA GLY A 230 -7.48 3.70 6.99
C GLY A 230 -8.45 3.49 5.82
N ILE A 231 -9.73 3.79 5.96
CA ILE A 231 -10.74 3.63 4.88
C ILE A 231 -11.62 4.88 4.68
N SER A 232 -11.20 6.02 5.23
CA SER A 232 -12.00 7.25 5.26
C SER A 232 -11.71 8.23 4.10
N PHE A 233 -10.95 7.81 3.09
CA PHE A 233 -10.56 8.64 1.95
C PHE A 233 -11.57 8.58 0.78
N PRO A 234 -11.61 9.59 -0.11
CA PRO A 234 -12.65 9.72 -1.14
C PRO A 234 -12.74 8.58 -2.17
N HIS A 235 -11.64 7.89 -2.44
CA HIS A 235 -11.62 6.92 -3.53
C HIS A 235 -12.35 5.64 -3.14
N LEU A 236 -13.49 5.37 -3.81
CA LEU A 236 -14.36 4.24 -3.47
C LEU A 236 -14.79 4.27 -2.00
N PHE A 237 -15.14 5.44 -1.49
CA PHE A 237 -15.53 5.59 -0.09
C PHE A 237 -16.63 4.58 0.30
N PRO A 238 -16.37 3.67 1.26
CA PRO A 238 -17.25 2.55 1.54
C PRO A 238 -18.40 2.98 2.45
N LYS A 239 -19.36 3.73 1.91
CA LYS A 239 -20.52 4.28 2.65
C LYS A 239 -21.34 3.22 3.41
N SER A 240 -21.31 1.96 2.99
CA SER A 240 -22.00 0.86 3.67
C SER A 240 -21.30 0.40 4.96
N LYS A 241 -20.11 0.92 5.27
CA LYS A 241 -19.37 0.61 6.49
C LYS A 241 -19.46 1.79 7.45
N ASN A 242 -20.04 1.58 8.62
CA ASN A 242 -20.16 2.61 9.66
C ASN A 242 -18.78 3.16 10.06
N GLU A 243 -17.79 2.28 10.22
CA GLU A 243 -16.40 2.64 10.51
C GLU A 243 -15.75 3.56 9.45
N ALA A 244 -16.28 3.73 8.25
CA ALA A 244 -15.72 4.67 7.27
C ALA A 244 -16.07 6.14 7.56
N GLY A 245 -17.08 6.36 8.41
CA GLY A 245 -17.74 7.64 8.60
C GLY A 245 -18.85 7.89 7.58
N LEU A 246 -19.55 9.00 7.77
CA LEU A 246 -20.69 9.42 6.96
C LEU A 246 -20.28 9.98 5.59
N TRP A 247 -19.10 10.58 5.50
CA TRP A 247 -18.51 11.09 4.26
C TRP A 247 -16.98 11.11 4.33
N PRO A 248 -16.28 11.12 3.17
CA PRO A 248 -14.82 11.15 3.14
C PRO A 248 -14.26 12.37 3.88
N GLY A 249 -13.30 12.14 4.77
CA GLY A 249 -12.71 13.23 5.55
C GLY A 249 -13.63 13.84 6.61
N GLN A 250 -14.66 13.13 7.09
CA GLN A 250 -15.40 13.53 8.28
C GLN A 250 -14.47 13.69 9.50
N SER A 251 -13.51 12.77 9.66
CA SER A 251 -12.55 12.79 10.75
C SER A 251 -11.51 13.91 10.57
N PRO A 252 -11.15 14.66 11.64
CA PRO A 252 -10.18 15.74 11.55
C PRO A 252 -8.81 15.29 11.01
N GLU A 253 -8.38 14.08 11.34
CA GLU A 253 -7.12 13.49 10.90
C GLU A 253 -7.10 13.33 9.37
N THR A 254 -8.10 12.66 8.81
CA THR A 254 -8.22 12.42 7.37
C THR A 254 -8.34 13.72 6.60
N TYR A 255 -9.19 14.65 7.06
CA TYR A 255 -9.33 15.96 6.45
C TYR A 255 -8.00 16.72 6.41
N ALA A 256 -7.28 16.74 7.54
CA ALA A 256 -6.02 17.45 7.64
C ALA A 256 -4.91 16.83 6.78
N VAL A 257 -4.88 15.49 6.64
CA VAL A 257 -3.96 14.81 5.72
C VAL A 257 -4.26 15.19 4.26
N MET A 258 -5.53 15.13 3.84
CA MET A 258 -5.92 15.56 2.49
C MET A 258 -5.53 17.02 2.24
N LYS A 259 -5.86 17.91 3.17
CA LYS A 259 -5.51 19.33 3.07
C LYS A 259 -4.01 19.54 2.97
N PHE A 260 -3.22 18.89 3.84
CA PHE A 260 -1.77 19.01 3.84
C PHE A 260 -1.15 18.64 2.49
N ILE A 261 -1.66 17.57 1.86
CA ILE A 261 -1.19 17.08 0.57
C ILE A 261 -1.62 18.02 -0.56
N TYR A 262 -2.89 18.45 -0.60
CA TYR A 262 -3.36 19.38 -1.63
C TYR A 262 -2.69 20.76 -1.57
N ASP A 263 -2.29 21.22 -0.38
CA ASP A 263 -1.50 22.45 -0.20
C ASP A 263 -0.03 22.30 -0.67
N ARG A 264 0.40 21.08 -1.05
CA ARG A 264 1.77 20.73 -1.45
C ARG A 264 1.74 20.04 -2.81
N PRO A 265 1.50 20.79 -3.90
CA PRO A 265 1.44 20.23 -5.24
C PRO A 265 2.75 19.60 -5.70
N ASN A 266 3.85 19.77 -4.95
CA ASN A 266 5.13 19.17 -5.25
C ASN A 266 5.31 17.72 -4.80
N ILE A 267 4.31 17.11 -4.14
CA ILE A 267 4.33 15.68 -3.83
C ILE A 267 4.24 14.88 -5.13
N ALA A 268 5.30 14.14 -5.43
CA ALA A 268 5.50 13.43 -6.69
C ALA A 268 5.40 11.90 -6.56
N MET A 269 5.40 11.38 -5.34
CA MET A 269 5.32 9.95 -5.04
C MET A 269 4.83 9.75 -3.60
N ILE A 270 4.09 8.67 -3.38
CA ILE A 270 3.55 8.29 -2.08
C ILE A 270 4.02 6.89 -1.68
N HIS A 271 4.38 6.75 -0.41
CA HIS A 271 4.61 5.47 0.24
C HIS A 271 3.63 5.27 1.40
N THR A 272 3.05 4.08 1.51
CA THR A 272 2.16 3.70 2.61
C THR A 272 2.74 2.49 3.34
N LEU A 273 3.07 2.62 4.61
CA LEU A 273 3.44 1.47 5.46
C LEU A 273 2.19 0.97 6.17
N GLY A 274 1.79 -0.28 5.96
CA GLY A 274 0.52 -0.77 6.49
C GLY A 274 0.23 -2.23 6.18
N SER A 275 -1.03 -2.55 5.99
CA SER A 275 -1.52 -3.92 5.79
C SER A 275 -1.42 -4.40 4.34
N SER A 276 -1.51 -3.50 3.35
CA SER A 276 -1.36 -3.81 1.90
C SER A 276 0.09 -3.77 1.40
N ASN A 277 0.40 -4.37 0.24
CA ASN A 277 1.79 -4.54 -0.22
C ASN A 277 2.01 -4.39 -1.75
N PHE A 278 1.84 -3.18 -2.29
CA PHE A 278 2.12 -2.87 -3.69
C PHE A 278 3.60 -2.99 -4.09
N CYS A 279 4.52 -2.97 -3.11
CA CYS A 279 5.94 -3.24 -3.37
C CYS A 279 6.18 -4.71 -3.72
N LEU A 280 5.50 -5.68 -3.10
CA LEU A 280 5.66 -7.10 -3.44
C LEU A 280 4.71 -7.57 -4.53
N TYR A 281 3.51 -7.02 -4.60
CA TYR A 281 2.46 -7.47 -5.51
C TYR A 281 1.83 -6.26 -6.20
N PRO A 282 1.80 -6.20 -7.55
CA PRO A 282 1.12 -5.10 -8.23
C PRO A 282 -0.33 -4.92 -7.76
N PRO A 283 -0.86 -3.69 -7.74
CA PRO A 283 -2.22 -3.42 -7.30
C PRO A 283 -3.22 -4.23 -8.13
N LYS A 284 -4.20 -4.84 -7.46
CA LYS A 284 -5.14 -5.78 -8.10
C LYS A 284 -6.23 -5.01 -8.86
N ALA A 285 -6.60 -5.54 -10.03
CA ALA A 285 -7.83 -5.17 -10.72
C ALA A 285 -8.98 -6.11 -10.29
N GLY A 286 -10.22 -5.75 -10.63
CA GLY A 286 -11.41 -6.56 -10.34
C GLY A 286 -12.55 -5.79 -9.66
N ARG A 287 -12.37 -4.50 -9.40
CA ARG A 287 -13.42 -3.65 -8.84
C ARG A 287 -14.47 -3.31 -9.90
N LYS A 288 -15.73 -3.26 -9.49
CA LYS A 288 -16.85 -2.84 -10.34
C LYS A 288 -17.10 -1.36 -10.10
N GLY A 289 -17.17 -0.56 -11.17
CA GLY A 289 -17.46 0.87 -11.10
C GLY A 289 -18.89 1.17 -11.50
N ASP A 290 -19.40 2.32 -11.04
CA ASP A 290 -20.79 2.77 -11.25
C ASP A 290 -20.99 3.56 -12.55
N ALA A 291 -20.17 3.31 -13.59
CA ALA A 291 -20.27 4.05 -14.84
C ALA A 291 -21.67 3.88 -15.46
N ASN A 292 -22.29 4.97 -15.93
CA ASN A 292 -23.53 4.89 -16.68
C ASN A 292 -23.27 4.14 -17.99
N LEU A 293 -23.76 2.90 -18.07
CA LEU A 293 -23.50 1.96 -19.17
C LEU A 293 -24.42 2.18 -20.39
N GLU A 294 -25.33 3.15 -20.32
CA GLU A 294 -26.37 3.36 -21.33
C GLU A 294 -25.98 4.43 -22.38
N SER A 295 -25.06 5.34 -22.06
CA SER A 295 -24.59 6.38 -22.99
C SER A 295 -23.12 6.70 -22.79
N ILE A 296 -22.30 6.12 -23.66
CA ILE A 296 -20.84 6.14 -23.60
C ILE A 296 -20.27 6.87 -24.80
N LYS A 297 -19.46 7.90 -24.55
CA LYS A 297 -18.66 8.57 -25.58
C LYS A 297 -17.27 7.94 -25.65
N VAL A 298 -16.91 7.37 -26.79
CA VAL A 298 -15.58 6.77 -27.00
C VAL A 298 -14.52 7.86 -27.10
N PRO A 299 -13.40 7.81 -26.34
CA PRO A 299 -12.33 8.79 -26.46
C PRO A 299 -11.83 8.93 -27.90
N ALA A 300 -11.56 10.16 -28.36
CA ALA A 300 -11.25 10.44 -29.77
C ALA A 300 -10.08 9.60 -30.33
N ARG A 301 -9.05 9.33 -29.53
CA ARG A 301 -7.92 8.47 -29.90
C ARG A 301 -8.37 7.05 -30.24
N ILE A 302 -9.29 6.50 -29.45
CA ILE A 302 -9.84 5.15 -29.63
C ILE A 302 -10.87 5.16 -30.75
N ALA A 303 -11.73 6.19 -30.83
CA ALA A 303 -12.70 6.35 -31.91
C ALA A 303 -12.02 6.29 -33.28
N THR A 304 -10.90 7.00 -33.46
CA THR A 304 -10.08 6.95 -34.68
C THR A 304 -9.50 5.55 -34.95
N GLN A 305 -9.03 4.84 -33.93
CA GLN A 305 -8.49 3.48 -34.07
C GLN A 305 -9.57 2.46 -34.51
N PHE A 306 -10.81 2.66 -34.05
CA PHE A 306 -11.94 1.80 -34.35
C PHE A 306 -12.75 2.27 -35.57
N GLY A 307 -12.43 3.42 -36.16
CA GLY A 307 -13.13 3.97 -37.33
C GLY A 307 -14.53 4.50 -37.01
N ILE A 308 -14.72 5.02 -35.80
CA ILE A 308 -16.00 5.49 -35.27
C ILE A 308 -15.99 7.01 -35.15
N ASP A 309 -17.14 7.65 -35.36
CA ASP A 309 -17.31 9.09 -35.12
C ASP A 309 -17.09 9.41 -33.62
N PRO A 310 -16.11 10.26 -33.26
CA PRO A 310 -15.85 10.67 -31.89
C PRO A 310 -17.03 11.36 -31.18
N ASN A 311 -18.04 11.83 -31.92
CA ASN A 311 -19.23 12.49 -31.38
C ASN A 311 -20.43 11.55 -31.19
N GLN A 312 -20.34 10.31 -31.67
CA GLN A 312 -21.38 9.31 -31.47
C GLN A 312 -21.30 8.69 -30.06
N THR A 313 -22.46 8.41 -29.47
CA THR A 313 -22.58 7.70 -28.18
C THR A 313 -23.05 6.28 -28.40
N PHE A 314 -22.59 5.36 -27.55
CA PHE A 314 -22.90 3.93 -27.61
C PHE A 314 -23.36 3.41 -26.25
N THR A 315 -24.07 2.29 -26.22
CA THR A 315 -24.30 1.50 -25.01
C THR A 315 -23.08 0.60 -24.73
N MET A 316 -22.94 0.13 -23.49
CA MET A 316 -21.85 -0.79 -23.12
C MET A 316 -21.87 -2.08 -23.96
N ASN A 317 -23.05 -2.60 -24.29
CA ASN A 317 -23.18 -3.81 -25.10
C ASN A 317 -22.67 -3.61 -26.53
N GLU A 318 -23.01 -2.48 -27.16
CA GLU A 318 -22.53 -2.14 -28.51
C GLU A 318 -21.01 -2.05 -28.55
N ILE A 319 -20.38 -1.49 -27.51
CA ILE A 319 -18.93 -1.39 -27.47
C ILE A 319 -18.27 -2.74 -27.13
N VAL A 320 -18.88 -3.55 -26.28
CA VAL A 320 -18.43 -4.92 -26.04
C VAL A 320 -18.44 -5.72 -27.35
N GLU A 321 -19.50 -5.61 -28.16
CA GLU A 321 -19.57 -6.26 -29.48
C GLU A 321 -18.52 -5.73 -30.44
N LEU A 322 -18.37 -4.40 -30.51
CA LEU A 322 -17.35 -3.76 -31.32
C LEU A 322 -15.94 -4.23 -30.96
N MET A 323 -15.63 -4.36 -29.67
CA MET A 323 -14.33 -4.85 -29.21
C MET A 323 -14.16 -6.35 -29.46
N LYS A 324 -15.19 -7.17 -29.23
CA LYS A 324 -15.18 -8.61 -29.55
C LYS A 324 -14.83 -8.88 -31.01
N SER A 325 -15.29 -8.03 -31.94
CA SER A 325 -14.96 -8.16 -33.37
C SER A 325 -13.47 -7.97 -33.70
N ARG A 326 -12.66 -7.42 -32.77
CA ARG A 326 -11.26 -7.05 -33.00
C ARG A 326 -10.26 -7.73 -32.06
N VAL A 327 -10.71 -8.47 -31.04
CA VAL A 327 -9.82 -9.30 -30.20
C VAL A 327 -9.77 -10.75 -30.72
N PRO A 328 -8.62 -11.45 -30.58
CA PRO A 328 -8.48 -12.86 -30.95
C PRO A 328 -9.46 -13.76 -30.18
N ALA A 329 -9.89 -14.85 -30.81
CA ALA A 329 -10.78 -15.83 -30.20
C ALA A 329 -10.16 -16.42 -28.91
N GLY A 330 -10.88 -16.29 -27.79
CA GLY A 330 -10.44 -16.77 -26.46
C GLY A 330 -10.28 -15.69 -25.39
N VAL A 331 -10.36 -14.41 -25.73
CA VAL A 331 -10.38 -13.30 -24.76
C VAL A 331 -11.82 -12.91 -24.45
N GLU A 332 -12.24 -13.06 -23.20
CA GLU A 332 -13.58 -12.63 -22.76
C GLU A 332 -13.60 -11.10 -22.58
N VAL A 333 -14.35 -10.42 -23.45
CA VAL A 333 -14.57 -8.97 -23.35
C VAL A 333 -15.72 -8.71 -22.39
N THR A 334 -15.39 -8.29 -21.17
CA THR A 334 -16.37 -7.92 -20.14
C THR A 334 -16.59 -6.40 -20.10
N PRO A 335 -17.75 -5.92 -19.59
CA PRO A 335 -17.99 -4.49 -19.38
C PRO A 335 -16.92 -3.76 -18.57
N ALA A 336 -16.33 -4.42 -17.56
CA ALA A 336 -15.26 -3.83 -16.75
C ALA A 336 -13.98 -3.60 -17.57
N LEU A 337 -13.64 -4.54 -18.46
CA LEU A 337 -12.51 -4.41 -19.38
C LEU A 337 -12.73 -3.25 -20.37
N VAL A 338 -13.94 -3.15 -20.94
CA VAL A 338 -14.31 -2.06 -21.85
C VAL A 338 -14.29 -0.70 -21.14
N THR A 339 -14.82 -0.62 -19.91
CA THR A 339 -14.80 0.59 -19.08
C THR A 339 -13.37 1.03 -18.79
N SER A 340 -12.48 0.09 -18.46
CA SER A 340 -11.06 0.35 -18.24
C SER A 340 -10.36 0.82 -19.52
N TYR A 341 -10.56 0.10 -20.62
CA TYR A 341 -9.94 0.38 -21.92
C TYR A 341 -10.35 1.74 -22.48
N LEU A 342 -11.63 2.10 -22.34
CA LEU A 342 -12.18 3.36 -22.81
C LEU A 342 -12.04 4.49 -21.79
N GLY A 343 -11.53 4.21 -20.58
CA GLY A 343 -11.41 5.19 -19.51
C GLY A 343 -12.75 5.80 -19.07
N LEU A 344 -13.83 5.03 -19.13
CA LEU A 344 -15.19 5.50 -18.81
C LEU A 344 -15.47 5.45 -17.32
N GLY A 345 -16.31 6.37 -16.84
CA GLY A 345 -16.63 6.51 -15.42
C GLY A 345 -15.41 6.87 -14.57
N ALA A 346 -15.55 6.76 -13.25
CA ALA A 346 -14.40 6.84 -12.34
C ALA A 346 -13.44 5.68 -12.59
N ALA A 347 -12.13 5.94 -12.53
CA ALA A 347 -11.14 4.88 -12.60
C ALA A 347 -11.20 4.06 -11.30
N VAL A 348 -11.64 2.81 -11.38
CA VAL A 348 -11.73 1.91 -10.19
C VAL A 348 -10.72 0.76 -10.24
N ASN A 349 -10.02 0.61 -11.36
CA ASN A 349 -8.97 -0.39 -11.57
C ASN A 349 -7.67 0.29 -12.05
N PRO A 350 -6.48 -0.23 -11.67
CA PRO A 350 -5.21 0.31 -12.15
C PRO A 350 -5.11 0.25 -13.67
N LEU A 351 -4.48 1.25 -14.27
CA LEU A 351 -4.31 1.31 -15.73
C LEU A 351 -3.13 0.43 -16.18
N ASP A 352 -3.29 -0.24 -17.32
CA ASP A 352 -2.30 -1.20 -17.85
C ASP A 352 -0.91 -0.58 -18.04
N ASP A 353 -0.84 0.69 -18.46
CA ASP A 353 0.42 1.40 -18.64
C ASP A 353 1.15 1.64 -17.31
N ASP A 354 0.41 1.84 -16.22
CA ASP A 354 1.00 2.00 -14.89
C ASP A 354 1.38 0.64 -14.28
N LEU A 355 0.58 -0.40 -14.53
CA LEU A 355 0.87 -1.77 -14.10
C LEU A 355 2.22 -2.28 -14.60
N LYS A 356 2.74 -1.75 -15.73
CA LYS A 356 4.08 -2.07 -16.23
C LYS A 356 5.17 -1.72 -15.22
N PHE A 357 5.16 -0.50 -14.66
CA PHE A 357 6.19 -0.11 -13.69
C PHE A 357 5.96 -0.78 -12.34
N TYR A 358 4.71 -1.00 -11.92
CA TYR A 358 4.40 -1.75 -10.70
C TYR A 358 4.94 -3.18 -10.77
N THR A 359 4.69 -3.88 -11.89
CA THR A 359 5.17 -5.24 -12.11
C THR A 359 6.70 -5.29 -12.11
N LYS A 360 7.34 -4.38 -12.83
CA LYS A 360 8.81 -4.29 -12.85
C LYS A 360 9.38 -4.08 -11.44
N PHE A 361 8.86 -3.10 -10.70
CA PHE A 361 9.37 -2.78 -9.37
C PHE A 361 9.07 -3.88 -8.35
N SER A 362 7.94 -4.58 -8.49
CA SER A 362 7.66 -5.79 -7.71
C SER A 362 8.70 -6.88 -7.93
N GLU A 363 9.04 -7.16 -9.20
CA GLU A 363 10.09 -8.13 -9.52
C GLU A 363 11.47 -7.71 -9.02
N ASP A 364 11.80 -6.43 -9.17
CA ASP A 364 13.07 -5.88 -8.69
C ASP A 364 13.15 -5.92 -7.15
N TYR A 365 12.04 -5.68 -6.44
CA TYR A 365 12.00 -5.81 -4.98
C TYR A 365 12.17 -7.26 -4.52
N LYS A 366 11.52 -8.22 -5.18
CA LYS A 366 11.71 -9.66 -4.91
C LYS A 366 13.17 -10.08 -5.10
N LYS A 367 13.82 -9.60 -6.18
CA LYS A 367 15.26 -9.82 -6.41
C LYS A 367 16.11 -9.18 -5.32
N TYR A 368 15.78 -7.96 -4.91
CA TYR A 368 16.44 -7.26 -3.83
C TYR A 368 16.36 -8.03 -2.50
N LEU A 369 15.17 -8.46 -2.09
CA LEU A 369 14.97 -9.26 -0.88
C LEU A 369 15.72 -10.60 -0.93
N LYS A 370 15.67 -11.29 -2.09
CA LYS A 370 16.45 -12.50 -2.31
C LYS A 370 17.95 -12.26 -2.15
N SER A 371 18.47 -11.12 -2.64
CA SER A 371 19.89 -10.75 -2.48
C SER A 371 20.30 -10.48 -1.02
N LYS A 372 19.31 -10.22 -0.15
CA LYS A 372 19.47 -10.03 1.29
C LYS A 372 19.16 -11.28 2.11
N ASN A 373 18.98 -12.45 1.46
CA ASN A 373 18.53 -13.68 2.09
C ASN A 373 17.24 -13.51 2.92
N PHE A 374 16.36 -12.61 2.49
CA PHE A 374 15.08 -12.35 3.14
C PHE A 374 13.99 -13.25 2.54
N SER A 375 13.28 -13.97 3.41
CA SER A 375 12.17 -14.83 3.00
C SER A 375 10.90 -14.03 2.77
N ILE A 376 10.22 -14.27 1.65
CA ILE A 376 8.89 -13.73 1.34
C ILE A 376 7.79 -14.80 1.43
N GLU A 377 8.12 -15.98 1.96
CA GLU A 377 7.18 -17.09 2.22
C GLU A 377 6.38 -16.80 3.49
N THR A 378 5.48 -15.83 3.42
CA THR A 378 4.60 -15.42 4.51
C THR A 378 3.14 -15.67 4.13
N LEU A 379 2.25 -15.52 5.10
CA LEU A 379 0.83 -15.34 4.82
C LEU A 379 0.64 -14.13 3.89
N GLU A 380 -0.44 -14.19 3.10
CA GLU A 380 -0.73 -13.13 2.15
C GLU A 380 -1.09 -11.85 2.91
N ALA A 381 -0.43 -10.75 2.54
CA ALA A 381 -0.79 -9.43 3.04
C ALA A 381 -2.26 -9.10 2.70
N ALA A 382 -2.87 -8.25 3.52
CA ALA A 382 -4.24 -7.82 3.27
C ALA A 382 -4.38 -7.17 1.89
N ALA A 383 -5.53 -7.37 1.25
CA ALA A 383 -5.86 -6.62 0.05
C ALA A 383 -6.01 -5.12 0.38
N ASP A 384 -5.69 -4.26 -0.58
CA ASP A 384 -6.01 -2.85 -0.51
C ASP A 384 -7.51 -2.64 -0.35
N LYS A 385 -7.89 -1.75 0.58
CA LYS A 385 -9.28 -1.52 0.96
C LYS A 385 -9.87 -0.34 0.19
N ASP A 386 -11.15 -0.42 -0.10
CA ASP A 386 -11.93 0.72 -0.60
C ASP A 386 -11.88 1.86 0.45
N GLY A 387 -11.74 3.11 -0.01
CA GLY A 387 -11.50 4.27 0.87
C GLY A 387 -10.08 4.39 1.42
N SER A 388 -9.13 3.54 1.01
CA SER A 388 -7.75 3.59 1.53
C SER A 388 -6.91 4.75 0.99
N PHE A 389 -5.91 5.15 1.78
CA PHE A 389 -5.00 6.24 1.45
C PHE A 389 -4.18 5.96 0.19
N GLU A 390 -3.63 4.75 0.04
CA GLU A 390 -2.82 4.38 -1.12
C GLU A 390 -3.60 4.39 -2.44
N LEU A 391 -4.89 4.05 -2.40
CA LEU A 391 -5.76 4.13 -3.58
C LEU A 391 -6.15 5.57 -3.88
N TRP A 392 -6.54 6.35 -2.87
CA TRP A 392 -6.81 7.77 -3.06
C TRP A 392 -5.60 8.51 -3.64
N ALA A 393 -4.39 8.22 -3.14
CA ALA A 393 -3.15 8.76 -3.67
C ALA A 393 -2.97 8.47 -5.17
N TYR A 394 -3.12 7.20 -5.57
CA TYR A 394 -2.99 6.80 -6.98
C TYR A 394 -4.08 7.43 -7.86
N TYR A 395 -5.34 7.28 -7.48
CA TYR A 395 -6.48 7.66 -8.33
C TYR A 395 -6.84 9.14 -8.27
N HIS A 396 -6.54 9.90 -7.21
CA HIS A 396 -6.95 11.31 -7.13
C HIS A 396 -5.79 12.27 -7.34
N LEU A 397 -4.60 11.92 -6.86
CA LEU A 397 -3.42 12.77 -7.02
C LEU A 397 -2.66 12.47 -8.32
N GLY A 398 -2.89 11.30 -8.91
CA GLY A 398 -2.25 10.93 -10.18
C GLY A 398 -0.75 10.69 -10.04
N VAL A 399 -0.28 10.27 -8.85
CA VAL A 399 1.14 10.01 -8.57
C VAL A 399 1.39 8.53 -8.27
N PRO A 400 2.61 8.02 -8.51
CA PRO A 400 2.98 6.67 -8.09
C PRO A 400 2.75 6.48 -6.59
N SER A 401 1.95 5.47 -6.23
CA SER A 401 1.59 5.13 -4.85
C SER A 401 2.01 3.71 -4.55
N PHE A 402 2.89 3.51 -3.56
CA PHE A 402 3.40 2.19 -3.19
C PHE A 402 3.09 1.87 -1.73
N SER A 403 2.35 0.82 -1.47
CA SER A 403 2.20 0.28 -0.12
C SER A 403 3.20 -0.84 0.20
N MET A 404 3.56 -0.97 1.47
CA MET A 404 4.50 -1.98 1.97
C MET A 404 4.01 -2.55 3.30
N ASN A 405 3.66 -3.84 3.28
CA ASN A 405 3.47 -4.64 4.49
C ASN A 405 4.84 -5.16 4.94
N LEU A 406 5.23 -4.75 6.15
CA LEU A 406 6.55 -5.03 6.71
C LEU A 406 6.64 -6.39 7.41
N PHE A 407 5.49 -6.98 7.75
CA PHE A 407 5.43 -8.30 8.35
C PHE A 407 4.05 -8.95 8.14
N SER A 408 4.10 -10.25 7.86
CA SER A 408 3.01 -11.20 8.00
C SER A 408 3.62 -12.50 8.53
N ALA A 409 2.86 -13.27 9.31
CA ALA A 409 3.39 -14.51 9.88
C ALA A 409 3.93 -15.47 8.79
N PRO A 410 5.02 -16.21 9.04
CA PRO A 410 5.62 -17.11 8.06
C PRO A 410 4.65 -18.22 7.64
N LYS A 411 4.66 -18.55 6.35
CA LYS A 411 3.89 -19.70 5.82
C LYS A 411 4.65 -20.98 6.14
N ILE A 412 3.96 -22.02 6.60
CA ILE A 412 4.60 -23.34 6.75
C ILE A 412 4.82 -23.93 5.36
N LYS A 413 6.06 -24.33 5.08
CA LYS A 413 6.32 -25.28 4.00
C LYS A 413 5.88 -26.64 4.51
N GLU A 414 4.78 -27.18 3.98
CA GLU A 414 4.51 -28.60 4.17
C GLU A 414 5.73 -29.35 3.61
N GLU A 415 6.47 -30.06 4.48
CA GLU A 415 7.34 -31.12 4.01
C GLU A 415 6.41 -32.10 3.29
N LYS A 416 6.45 -32.10 1.95
CA LYS A 416 5.78 -33.11 1.16
C LYS A 416 6.30 -34.46 1.66
N LYS A 417 5.53 -35.11 2.52
CA LYS A 417 5.75 -36.52 2.86
C LYS A 417 5.85 -37.24 1.54
N GLY A 418 7.00 -37.87 1.33
CA GLY A 418 7.46 -38.36 0.04
C GLY A 418 6.35 -39.04 -0.74
N ASP A 419 5.85 -38.33 -1.74
CA ASP A 419 5.16 -38.95 -2.85
C ASP A 419 5.84 -38.45 -4.12
N LYS A 420 6.09 -39.36 -5.06
CA LYS A 420 6.91 -39.14 -6.26
C LYS A 420 6.19 -38.24 -7.30
N SER A 421 5.39 -37.27 -6.85
CA SER A 421 4.64 -36.35 -7.70
C SER A 421 5.51 -35.14 -8.06
N ILE A 422 5.52 -34.79 -9.34
CA ILE A 422 6.17 -33.59 -9.87
C ILE A 422 5.48 -32.34 -9.30
N SER A 423 6.21 -31.25 -9.08
CA SER A 423 5.68 -30.00 -8.54
C SER A 423 5.02 -29.10 -9.61
N LEU A 424 4.19 -28.14 -9.18
CA LEU A 424 3.58 -27.14 -10.07
C LEU A 424 4.63 -26.33 -10.83
N ASP A 425 5.73 -25.94 -10.16
CA ASP A 425 6.80 -25.13 -10.75
C ASP A 425 7.65 -25.92 -11.76
N GLU A 426 7.73 -27.24 -11.62
CA GLU A 426 8.38 -28.12 -12.59
C GLU A 426 7.50 -28.29 -13.83
N VAL A 427 6.20 -28.52 -13.66
CA VAL A 427 5.23 -28.61 -14.77
C VAL A 427 5.12 -27.29 -15.53
N GLU A 428 5.15 -26.15 -14.84
CA GLU A 428 5.07 -24.82 -15.47
C GLU A 428 6.22 -24.55 -16.46
N LYS A 429 7.37 -25.21 -16.24
CA LYS A 429 8.58 -25.08 -17.09
C LYS A 429 8.68 -26.14 -18.18
N MET A 430 7.81 -27.14 -18.19
CA MET A 430 7.79 -28.21 -19.20
C MET A 430 7.09 -27.76 -20.48
N SER A 431 7.52 -28.32 -21.60
CA SER A 431 6.76 -28.33 -22.84
C SER A 431 5.59 -29.33 -22.79
N GLY A 432 4.61 -29.17 -23.68
CA GLY A 432 3.47 -30.09 -23.77
C GLY A 432 3.90 -31.54 -24.01
N ASP A 433 4.93 -31.75 -24.83
CA ASP A 433 5.45 -33.07 -25.14
C ASP A 433 6.19 -33.70 -23.94
N GLU A 434 6.97 -32.90 -23.19
CA GLU A 434 7.62 -33.36 -21.96
C GLU A 434 6.60 -33.74 -20.89
N PHE A 435 5.52 -32.97 -20.75
CA PHE A 435 4.46 -33.26 -19.80
C PHE A 435 3.72 -34.55 -20.16
N VAL A 436 3.37 -34.74 -21.43
CA VAL A 436 2.71 -35.96 -21.92
C VAL A 436 3.62 -37.19 -21.76
N ALA A 437 4.94 -37.02 -21.94
CA ALA A 437 5.93 -38.08 -21.76
C ALA A 437 6.09 -38.56 -20.31
N LEU A 438 5.52 -37.84 -19.32
CA LEU A 438 5.51 -38.27 -17.92
C LEU A 438 4.70 -39.56 -17.70
N GLY A 439 3.77 -39.87 -18.61
CA GLY A 439 2.87 -41.01 -18.53
C GLY A 439 1.66 -40.76 -17.64
N GLU A 440 0.56 -41.46 -17.93
CA GLU A 440 -0.74 -41.22 -17.30
C GLU A 440 -0.72 -41.40 -15.77
N GLU A 441 0.11 -42.29 -15.24
CA GLU A 441 0.24 -42.55 -13.80
C GLU A 441 0.83 -41.35 -13.03
N LYS A 442 1.90 -40.74 -13.56
CA LYS A 442 2.51 -39.53 -12.95
C LYS A 442 1.63 -38.31 -13.14
N ILE A 443 0.96 -38.19 -14.28
CA ILE A 443 0.00 -37.10 -14.54
C ILE A 443 -1.20 -37.23 -13.59
N ALA A 444 -1.74 -38.44 -13.39
CA ALA A 444 -2.82 -38.68 -12.43
C ALA A 444 -2.39 -38.36 -10.99
N ALA A 445 -1.19 -38.76 -10.59
CA ALA A 445 -0.63 -38.43 -9.28
C ALA A 445 -0.45 -36.91 -9.11
N PHE A 446 0.04 -36.21 -10.14
CA PHE A 446 0.16 -34.75 -10.16
C PHE A 446 -1.21 -34.06 -10.05
N LEU A 447 -2.22 -34.50 -10.80
CA LEU A 447 -3.56 -33.92 -10.77
C LEU A 447 -4.23 -34.13 -9.41
N LYS A 448 -4.07 -35.32 -8.83
CA LYS A 448 -4.57 -35.65 -7.50
C LYS A 448 -3.87 -34.84 -6.41
N ALA A 449 -2.54 -34.69 -6.48
CA ALA A 449 -1.75 -33.93 -5.51
C ALA A 449 -2.06 -32.43 -5.51
N ASN A 450 -2.67 -31.92 -6.59
CA ASN A 450 -3.03 -30.51 -6.74
C ASN A 450 -4.55 -30.29 -6.85
N ASN A 451 -5.35 -31.23 -6.33
CA ASN A 451 -6.81 -31.13 -6.23
C ASN A 451 -7.52 -30.75 -7.54
N ALA A 452 -7.11 -31.34 -8.67
CA ALA A 452 -7.78 -31.12 -9.95
C ALA A 452 -9.24 -31.63 -9.90
N PRO A 453 -10.23 -30.90 -10.46
CA PRO A 453 -11.61 -31.36 -10.53
C PRO A 453 -11.74 -32.72 -11.24
N ALA A 454 -12.66 -33.59 -10.78
CA ALA A 454 -12.81 -34.97 -11.28
C ALA A 454 -13.06 -35.13 -12.79
N GLN A 455 -13.47 -34.06 -13.48
CA GLN A 455 -13.59 -33.99 -14.94
C GLN A 455 -12.23 -34.01 -15.67
N PHE A 456 -11.13 -33.74 -14.97
CA PHE A 456 -9.78 -33.75 -15.51
C PHE A 456 -9.11 -35.10 -15.29
N SER A 457 -9.21 -35.98 -16.28
CA SER A 457 -8.46 -37.24 -16.31
C SER A 457 -7.07 -37.04 -16.94
N ALA A 458 -6.09 -37.85 -16.51
CA ALA A 458 -4.73 -37.82 -17.08
C ALA A 458 -4.73 -38.02 -18.60
N LYS A 459 -5.62 -38.90 -19.09
CA LYS A 459 -5.83 -39.15 -20.52
C LYS A 459 -6.41 -37.93 -21.25
N GLY A 460 -7.48 -37.33 -20.70
CA GLY A 460 -8.12 -36.15 -21.30
C GLY A 460 -7.18 -34.95 -21.37
N ILE A 461 -6.39 -34.71 -20.31
CA ILE A 461 -5.38 -33.63 -20.30
C ILE A 461 -4.26 -33.92 -21.31
N SER A 462 -3.78 -35.15 -21.38
CA SER A 462 -2.75 -35.53 -22.36
C SER A 462 -3.23 -35.32 -23.80
N GLU A 463 -4.50 -35.62 -24.11
CA GLU A 463 -5.09 -35.35 -25.43
C GLU A 463 -5.27 -33.85 -25.71
N MET A 464 -5.68 -33.07 -24.70
CA MET A 464 -5.76 -31.61 -24.81
C MET A 464 -4.40 -30.96 -25.04
N MET A 465 -3.34 -31.47 -24.41
CA MET A 465 -1.97 -30.99 -24.61
C MET A 465 -1.40 -31.42 -25.97
N LYS A 466 -1.62 -32.67 -26.40
CA LYS A 466 -1.21 -33.15 -27.74
C LYS A 466 -1.91 -32.38 -28.87
N SER A 467 -3.14 -31.93 -28.65
CA SER A 467 -3.88 -31.11 -29.61
C SER A 467 -3.57 -29.61 -29.54
N GLY A 468 -2.64 -29.19 -28.67
CA GLY A 468 -2.24 -27.79 -28.51
C GLY A 468 -3.30 -26.87 -27.90
N ARG A 469 -4.40 -27.43 -27.37
CA ARG A 469 -5.51 -26.67 -26.80
C ARG A 469 -5.19 -26.07 -25.44
N VAL A 470 -4.28 -26.69 -24.68
CA VAL A 470 -3.84 -26.25 -23.35
C VAL A 470 -2.34 -26.51 -23.21
N THR A 471 -1.58 -25.53 -22.73
CA THR A 471 -0.16 -25.70 -22.38
C THR A 471 0.02 -26.06 -20.90
N PRO A 472 1.14 -26.71 -20.50
CA PRO A 472 1.44 -26.98 -19.09
C PRO A 472 1.36 -25.71 -18.20
N LYS A 473 1.88 -24.59 -18.70
CA LYS A 473 1.78 -23.29 -18.02
C LYS A 473 0.34 -22.82 -17.84
N GLN A 474 -0.48 -22.85 -18.89
CA GLN A 474 -1.90 -22.48 -18.79
C GLN A 474 -2.68 -23.42 -17.87
N MET A 475 -2.36 -24.72 -17.86
CA MET A 475 -2.97 -25.68 -16.94
C MET A 475 -2.62 -25.34 -15.50
N VAL A 476 -1.34 -25.06 -15.19
CA VAL A 476 -0.91 -24.64 -13.84
C VAL A 476 -1.59 -23.33 -13.42
N GLU A 477 -1.71 -22.35 -14.33
CA GLU A 477 -2.45 -21.11 -14.07
C GLU A 477 -3.94 -21.35 -13.83
N MET A 478 -4.58 -22.25 -14.59
CA MET A 478 -5.97 -22.66 -14.37
C MET A 478 -6.14 -23.37 -13.04
N MET A 479 -5.21 -24.25 -12.63
CA MET A 479 -5.25 -24.92 -11.33
C MET A 479 -5.06 -23.92 -10.18
N LYS A 480 -4.14 -22.95 -10.32
CA LYS A 480 -3.97 -21.83 -9.37
C LYS A 480 -5.23 -20.97 -9.24
N LYS A 481 -5.99 -20.78 -10.33
CA LYS A 481 -7.26 -20.01 -10.34
C LYS A 481 -8.49 -20.81 -9.90
N SER A 482 -8.51 -22.12 -10.14
CA SER A 482 -9.65 -23.02 -9.86
C SER A 482 -9.54 -23.75 -8.53
N ALA A 483 -8.41 -23.62 -7.83
CA ALA A 483 -8.29 -23.84 -6.39
C ALA A 483 -9.20 -22.85 -5.65
N LYS A 484 -10.52 -23.03 -5.75
CA LYS A 484 -11.40 -22.67 -4.64
C LYS A 484 -10.88 -23.46 -3.44
N PRO A 485 -10.83 -22.87 -2.23
CA PRO A 485 -10.72 -23.69 -1.05
C PRO A 485 -11.92 -24.64 -1.11
N GLU A 486 -11.68 -25.92 -1.36
CA GLU A 486 -12.60 -26.89 -0.80
C GLU A 486 -12.62 -26.58 0.69
N ASN A 487 -13.81 -26.57 1.29
CA ASN A 487 -13.97 -26.89 2.71
C ASN A 487 -13.56 -28.37 2.89
N GLY A 488 -12.31 -28.68 2.54
CA GLY A 488 -11.65 -29.95 2.72
C GLY A 488 -11.44 -30.13 4.20
N GLU A 489 -11.41 -31.37 4.65
CA GLU A 489 -11.43 -31.80 6.05
C GLU A 489 -10.21 -31.32 6.88
N GLY A 490 -9.31 -30.54 6.29
CA GLY A 490 -8.09 -30.02 6.87
C GLY A 490 -8.17 -28.54 7.23
N LEU A 491 -7.32 -28.15 8.18
CA LEU A 491 -7.05 -26.76 8.54
C LEU A 491 -6.72 -25.91 7.31
N SER A 492 -7.16 -24.64 7.29
CA SER A 492 -6.72 -23.71 6.26
C SER A 492 -5.20 -23.51 6.31
N ASP A 493 -4.56 -23.20 5.19
CA ASP A 493 -3.12 -22.91 5.15
C ASP A 493 -2.74 -21.76 6.10
N ARG A 494 -3.67 -20.82 6.31
CA ARG A 494 -3.55 -19.75 7.28
C ARG A 494 -3.50 -20.31 8.70
N ASP A 495 -4.50 -21.09 9.10
CA ASP A 495 -4.59 -21.61 10.47
C ASP A 495 -3.43 -22.53 10.78
N LYS A 496 -3.04 -23.41 9.85
CA LYS A 496 -1.83 -24.25 9.99
C LYS A 496 -0.63 -23.36 10.29
N SER A 497 -0.40 -22.34 9.45
CA SER A 497 0.76 -21.45 9.56
C SER A 497 0.79 -20.67 10.86
N LEU A 498 -0.35 -20.10 11.28
CA LEU A 498 -0.46 -19.38 12.54
C LEU A 498 -0.29 -20.30 13.75
N LEU A 499 -0.82 -21.52 13.73
CA LEU A 499 -0.59 -22.49 14.80
C LEU A 499 0.90 -22.83 14.94
N ALA A 500 1.61 -23.17 13.86
CA ALA A 500 3.05 -23.44 14.02
C ALA A 500 3.86 -22.19 14.33
N TYR A 501 3.43 -21.00 13.89
CA TYR A 501 4.06 -19.75 14.26
C TYR A 501 3.88 -19.48 15.76
N SER A 502 2.67 -19.69 16.29
CA SER A 502 2.39 -19.67 17.73
C SER A 502 3.28 -20.67 18.48
N ASP A 503 3.26 -21.94 18.08
CA ASP A 503 3.95 -23.02 18.78
C ASP A 503 5.48 -22.82 18.77
N LYS A 504 6.06 -22.38 17.65
CA LYS A 504 7.53 -22.28 17.49
C LYS A 504 8.10 -20.92 17.84
N ALA A 505 7.44 -19.83 17.45
CA ALA A 505 7.98 -18.49 17.61
C ALA A 505 7.46 -17.78 18.87
N TRP A 506 6.31 -18.20 19.39
CA TRP A 506 5.66 -17.63 20.57
C TRP A 506 5.57 -18.60 21.75
N ASP A 507 6.26 -19.74 21.68
CA ASP A 507 6.29 -20.75 22.76
C ASP A 507 4.87 -21.21 23.15
N GLY A 508 3.97 -21.32 22.15
CA GLY A 508 2.56 -21.67 22.31
C GLY A 508 1.65 -20.51 22.75
N LYS A 509 2.20 -19.35 23.12
CA LYS A 509 1.43 -18.20 23.63
C LYS A 509 0.69 -17.40 22.56
N GLY A 510 0.85 -17.74 21.28
CA GLY A 510 0.06 -17.16 20.20
C GLY A 510 -1.35 -17.75 20.10
N PHE A 511 -1.68 -18.78 20.88
CA PHE A 511 -3.01 -19.38 20.91
C PHE A 511 -3.45 -19.60 22.36
N VAL A 512 -4.59 -19.02 22.74
CA VAL A 512 -5.24 -19.26 24.02
C VAL A 512 -6.07 -20.53 23.89
N ASN A 513 -5.74 -21.55 24.68
CA ASN A 513 -6.49 -22.80 24.69
C ASN A 513 -7.91 -22.56 25.19
N TRP A 514 -8.89 -23.23 24.56
CA TRP A 514 -10.29 -23.18 24.95
C TRP A 514 -10.48 -23.57 26.42
N GLN A 515 -11.00 -22.64 27.22
CA GLN A 515 -11.27 -22.83 28.64
C GLN A 515 -12.74 -22.56 28.93
N LYS A 516 -13.36 -23.42 29.73
CA LYS A 516 -14.75 -23.24 30.14
C LYS A 516 -14.91 -21.97 30.97
N PHE A 517 -15.93 -21.19 30.64
CA PHE A 517 -16.33 -19.99 31.34
C PHE A 517 -17.85 -19.96 31.49
N ASN A 518 -18.35 -19.40 32.59
CA ASN A 518 -19.78 -19.26 32.81
C ASN A 518 -20.19 -17.82 32.53
N HIS A 519 -20.67 -17.57 31.32
CA HIS A 519 -21.10 -16.27 30.84
C HIS A 519 -22.47 -15.89 31.43
N HIS A 520 -22.67 -14.60 31.72
CA HIS A 520 -23.89 -14.12 32.38
C HIS A 520 -25.16 -14.39 31.55
N THR A 521 -25.14 -14.04 30.26
CA THR A 521 -26.26 -14.21 29.32
C THR A 521 -26.24 -15.55 28.56
N LEU A 522 -25.07 -15.95 28.03
CA LEU A 522 -24.91 -17.15 27.18
C LEU A 522 -24.83 -18.48 27.95
N GLY A 523 -24.66 -18.45 29.28
CA GLY A 523 -24.46 -19.66 30.09
C GLY A 523 -23.06 -20.27 29.93
N GLU A 524 -22.96 -21.60 29.81
CA GLU A 524 -21.66 -22.27 29.66
C GLU A 524 -21.06 -22.02 28.26
N VAL A 525 -19.92 -21.33 28.21
CA VAL A 525 -19.15 -21.02 27.00
C VAL A 525 -17.71 -21.51 27.15
N GLU A 526 -16.95 -21.52 26.07
CA GLU A 526 -15.49 -21.68 26.12
C GLU A 526 -14.79 -20.48 25.50
N ILE A 527 -13.79 -19.91 26.19
CA ILE A 527 -12.98 -18.78 25.73
C ILE A 527 -11.63 -19.29 25.22
N GLY A 528 -11.20 -18.85 24.04
CA GLY A 528 -9.92 -19.20 23.43
C GLY A 528 -9.79 -18.71 21.99
N GLY A 529 -8.67 -19.01 21.34
CA GLY A 529 -8.42 -18.61 19.96
C GLY A 529 -7.01 -18.06 19.73
N PHE A 530 -6.77 -17.52 18.54
CA PHE A 530 -5.50 -16.84 18.26
C PHE A 530 -5.39 -15.56 19.07
N ALA A 531 -4.21 -15.32 19.65
CA ALA A 531 -3.90 -14.06 20.31
C ALA A 531 -4.00 -12.91 19.29
N PRO A 532 -4.58 -11.75 19.67
CA PRO A 532 -4.59 -10.54 18.85
C PRO A 532 -3.20 -10.18 18.34
N TYR A 533 -3.12 -9.64 17.13
CA TYR A 533 -1.88 -9.23 16.47
C TYR A 533 -0.88 -10.34 16.11
N LEU A 534 -1.16 -11.62 16.39
CA LEU A 534 -0.23 -12.73 16.09
C LEU A 534 0.21 -12.74 14.62
N GLU A 535 -0.71 -12.48 13.70
CA GLU A 535 -0.45 -12.54 12.27
C GLU A 535 0.38 -11.34 11.76
N THR A 536 0.17 -10.16 12.36
CA THR A 536 0.58 -8.86 11.80
C THR A 536 1.72 -8.20 12.57
N THR A 537 1.95 -8.61 13.83
CA THR A 537 2.91 -7.96 14.72
C THR A 537 3.90 -8.98 15.28
N PRO A 538 5.16 -8.97 14.81
CA PRO A 538 6.19 -9.86 15.33
C PRO A 538 6.62 -9.44 16.74
N LYS A 539 7.35 -10.32 17.45
CA LYS A 539 8.06 -9.94 18.67
C LYS A 539 9.04 -8.78 18.40
N ALA A 540 9.23 -7.91 19.38
CA ALA A 540 9.96 -6.66 19.22
C ALA A 540 11.43 -6.85 18.77
N GLU A 541 12.06 -7.98 19.11
CA GLU A 541 13.44 -8.25 18.70
C GLU A 541 13.60 -8.42 17.18
N LYS A 542 12.50 -8.59 16.44
CA LYS A 542 12.50 -8.67 14.97
C LYS A 542 12.42 -7.32 14.28
N ILE A 543 11.98 -6.25 14.97
CA ILE A 543 11.73 -4.92 14.37
C ILE A 543 12.95 -4.48 13.56
N ASP A 544 14.11 -4.35 14.19
CA ASP A 544 15.33 -3.88 13.52
C ASP A 544 15.70 -4.71 12.29
N SER A 545 15.65 -6.04 12.41
CA SER A 545 16.02 -6.95 11.31
C SER A 545 15.08 -6.84 10.11
N LEU A 546 13.78 -6.63 10.34
CA LEU A 546 12.78 -6.47 9.29
C LEU A 546 12.91 -5.10 8.62
N LEU A 547 13.05 -4.04 9.41
CA LEU A 547 13.09 -2.66 8.89
C LEU A 547 14.38 -2.36 8.14
N LEU A 548 15.54 -2.80 8.65
CA LEU A 548 16.84 -2.58 8.00
C LEU A 548 16.96 -3.24 6.63
N VAL A 549 16.26 -4.36 6.43
CA VAL A 549 16.28 -5.06 5.15
C VAL A 549 15.29 -4.45 4.16
N GLN A 550 14.10 -4.05 4.61
CA GLN A 550 13.01 -3.69 3.68
C GLN A 550 12.99 -2.19 3.33
N LEU A 551 13.16 -1.29 4.30
CA LEU A 551 13.04 0.17 4.09
C LEU A 551 14.02 0.76 3.06
N PRO A 552 15.26 0.26 2.88
CA PRO A 552 16.15 0.79 1.84
C PRO A 552 15.57 0.66 0.43
N TRP A 553 14.59 -0.21 0.20
CA TRP A 553 13.88 -0.29 -1.08
C TRP A 553 13.12 1.00 -1.41
N LEU A 554 12.47 1.63 -0.43
CA LEU A 554 11.76 2.91 -0.64
C LEU A 554 12.72 4.02 -1.08
N LEU A 555 13.93 4.02 -0.52
CA LEU A 555 15.01 4.92 -0.94
C LEU A 555 15.47 4.65 -2.38
N GLN A 556 15.42 3.39 -2.86
CA GLN A 556 15.70 3.07 -4.27
C GLN A 556 14.58 3.53 -5.20
N LEU A 557 13.31 3.40 -4.79
CA LEU A 557 12.16 3.91 -5.55
C LEU A 557 12.20 5.42 -5.70
N SER A 558 12.64 6.16 -4.68
CA SER A 558 12.78 7.62 -4.74
C SER A 558 13.67 8.10 -5.91
N LYS A 559 14.66 7.30 -6.31
CA LYS A 559 15.57 7.59 -7.43
C LYS A 559 14.91 7.40 -8.81
N LYS A 560 13.70 6.86 -8.86
CA LYS A 560 12.94 6.65 -10.09
C LYS A 560 12.05 7.82 -10.46
N LEU A 561 11.90 8.80 -9.55
CA LEU A 561 11.13 10.03 -9.80
C LEU A 561 11.60 10.77 -11.06
N PRO A 562 10.68 11.34 -11.87
CA PRO A 562 11.01 12.08 -13.08
C PRO A 562 12.12 13.11 -12.88
N ASP A 563 13.09 13.13 -13.79
CA ASP A 563 14.22 14.07 -13.79
C ASP A 563 14.21 14.84 -15.10
N ILE A 564 13.58 16.02 -15.08
CA ILE A 564 13.19 16.72 -16.29
C ILE A 564 14.12 17.91 -16.53
N SER A 565 14.70 17.98 -17.72
CA SER A 565 15.57 19.08 -18.15
C SER A 565 15.39 19.44 -19.62
N ILE A 566 15.92 20.60 -20.02
CA ILE A 566 16.06 20.97 -21.43
C ILE A 566 17.39 20.41 -21.92
N ALA A 567 17.34 19.28 -22.62
CA ALA A 567 18.51 18.52 -23.08
C ALA A 567 19.32 19.29 -24.12
N ASP A 568 18.61 19.82 -25.13
CA ASP A 568 19.22 20.44 -26.28
C ASP A 568 18.31 21.52 -26.90
N GLN A 569 18.90 22.34 -27.76
CA GLN A 569 18.20 23.34 -28.55
C GLN A 569 18.80 23.42 -29.95
N LYS A 570 17.94 23.65 -30.94
CA LYS A 570 18.38 23.93 -32.31
C LYS A 570 17.62 25.13 -32.87
N ILE A 571 18.36 26.07 -33.45
CA ILE A 571 17.81 27.27 -34.07
C ILE A 571 18.18 27.22 -35.54
N THR A 572 17.18 27.28 -36.41
CA THR A 572 17.37 27.28 -37.86
C THR A 572 16.88 28.62 -38.42
N ASP A 573 17.78 29.36 -39.09
CA ASP A 573 17.41 30.56 -39.84
C ASP A 573 16.68 30.14 -41.13
N LEU A 574 15.45 30.62 -41.31
CA LEU A 574 14.63 30.34 -42.49
C LEU A 574 14.61 31.52 -43.48
N GLY A 575 15.38 32.57 -43.20
CA GLY A 575 15.42 33.81 -43.97
C GLY A 575 14.36 34.83 -43.55
N ALA A 576 14.51 36.07 -44.03
CA ALA A 576 13.58 37.18 -43.78
C ALA A 576 13.26 37.45 -42.29
N GLY A 577 14.23 37.21 -41.40
CA GLY A 577 14.07 37.38 -39.96
C GLY A 577 13.22 36.30 -39.28
N VAL A 578 12.91 35.20 -39.98
CA VAL A 578 12.16 34.06 -39.45
C VAL A 578 13.11 32.96 -39.00
N TYR A 579 12.88 32.46 -37.78
CA TYR A 579 13.67 31.41 -37.16
C TYR A 579 12.78 30.27 -36.68
N ARG A 580 13.19 29.03 -36.93
CA ARG A 580 12.63 27.84 -36.28
C ARG A 580 13.41 27.53 -35.02
N ILE A 581 12.72 27.44 -33.89
CA ILE A 581 13.29 27.04 -32.60
C ILE A 581 12.79 25.63 -32.29
N GLU A 582 13.72 24.69 -32.15
CA GLU A 582 13.46 23.32 -31.71
C GLU A 582 14.04 23.14 -30.31
N LEU A 583 13.24 22.70 -29.35
CA LEU A 583 13.68 22.42 -27.98
C LEU A 583 13.42 20.96 -27.63
N TYR A 584 14.40 20.33 -27.01
CA TYR A 584 14.36 18.92 -26.65
C TYR A 584 14.24 18.81 -25.13
N ILE A 585 13.04 18.48 -24.66
CA ILE A 585 12.75 18.26 -23.23
C ILE A 585 12.97 16.78 -22.94
N GLU A 586 13.82 16.46 -21.97
CA GLU A 586 14.13 15.08 -21.60
C GLU A 586 13.62 14.74 -20.21
N ASN A 587 13.30 13.46 -19.99
CA ASN A 587 13.16 12.86 -18.67
C ASN A 587 14.21 11.76 -18.53
N LYS A 588 15.23 11.97 -17.69
CA LYS A 588 16.35 11.02 -17.49
C LYS A 588 16.01 9.86 -16.56
N ALA A 589 14.86 9.91 -15.89
CA ALA A 589 14.45 8.90 -14.92
C ALA A 589 13.46 7.92 -15.52
N TYR A 590 13.21 6.83 -14.79
CA TYR A 590 12.40 5.71 -15.28
C TYR A 590 10.89 5.99 -15.25
N LEU A 591 10.38 6.72 -14.25
CA LEU A 591 8.94 6.99 -14.18
C LEU A 591 8.55 8.09 -15.18
N PRO A 592 7.42 7.94 -15.88
CA PRO A 592 6.89 8.98 -16.76
C PRO A 592 6.30 10.15 -15.94
N TYR A 593 6.04 11.26 -16.61
CA TYR A 593 5.28 12.37 -16.02
C TYR A 593 4.23 12.95 -16.99
N PRO A 594 2.96 13.06 -16.57
CA PRO A 594 2.38 12.32 -15.43
C PRO A 594 2.39 10.80 -15.70
N ILE A 595 2.04 9.99 -14.70
CA ILE A 595 1.69 8.58 -14.93
C ILE A 595 0.32 8.48 -15.63
N SER A 596 -0.06 7.30 -16.12
CA SER A 596 -1.26 7.12 -16.96
C SER A 596 -2.53 7.56 -16.24
N ILE A 597 -2.69 7.20 -14.96
CA ILE A 597 -3.86 7.66 -14.18
C ILE A 597 -3.85 9.18 -13.97
N GLY A 598 -2.65 9.77 -13.87
CA GLY A 598 -2.49 11.20 -13.76
C GLY A 598 -2.85 11.95 -15.03
N GLU A 599 -2.51 11.38 -16.20
CA GLU A 599 -2.95 11.89 -17.50
C GLU A 599 -4.49 11.87 -17.59
N ARG A 600 -5.12 10.77 -17.18
CA ARG A 600 -6.59 10.63 -17.17
C ARG A 600 -7.25 11.70 -16.29
N ASN A 601 -6.71 11.95 -15.10
CA ASN A 601 -7.32 12.83 -14.12
C ASN A 601 -6.82 14.28 -14.19
N LYS A 602 -5.89 14.57 -15.12
CA LYS A 602 -5.23 15.88 -15.30
C LYS A 602 -4.54 16.36 -14.02
N GLN A 603 -3.95 15.42 -13.29
CA GLN A 603 -3.17 15.65 -12.08
C GLN A 603 -1.91 14.78 -12.10
N PRO A 604 -0.77 15.23 -11.57
CA PRO A 604 -0.53 16.57 -11.07
C PRO A 604 -0.51 17.63 -12.20
N ALA A 605 -0.35 18.90 -11.83
CA ALA A 605 -0.32 20.01 -12.79
C ALA A 605 0.71 19.78 -13.91
N PRO A 606 0.39 20.12 -15.18
CA PRO A 606 1.26 19.84 -16.31
C PRO A 606 2.56 20.65 -16.25
N LEU A 607 3.61 20.12 -16.87
CA LEU A 607 4.80 20.90 -17.19
C LEU A 607 4.45 21.94 -18.26
N VAL A 608 4.87 23.18 -18.08
CA VAL A 608 4.61 24.27 -19.03
C VAL A 608 5.93 24.88 -19.45
N LEU A 609 6.19 24.89 -20.76
CA LEU A 609 7.29 25.66 -21.32
C LEU A 609 6.82 27.06 -21.67
N VAL A 610 7.54 28.07 -21.19
CA VAL A 610 7.26 29.48 -21.42
C VAL A 610 8.42 30.11 -22.18
N ILE A 611 8.14 30.69 -23.34
CA ILE A 611 9.10 31.50 -24.09
C ILE A 611 8.85 32.97 -23.78
N ASP A 612 9.89 33.71 -23.40
CA ASP A 612 9.80 35.13 -23.12
C ASP A 612 10.94 35.91 -23.78
N GLY A 613 10.61 37.00 -24.48
CA GLY A 613 11.57 37.81 -25.22
C GLY A 613 10.91 38.66 -26.31
N ASP A 614 11.68 39.58 -26.90
CA ASP A 614 11.23 40.49 -27.98
C ASP A 614 11.19 39.75 -29.33
N VAL A 615 10.26 38.80 -29.47
CA VAL A 615 10.02 38.01 -30.69
C VAL A 615 8.53 37.91 -30.97
N GLU A 616 8.16 37.94 -32.26
CA GLU A 616 6.80 37.64 -32.70
C GLU A 616 6.67 36.13 -32.94
N ILE A 617 5.73 35.46 -32.27
CA ILE A 617 5.48 34.01 -32.48
C ILE A 617 4.54 33.85 -33.67
N LEU A 618 5.05 33.27 -34.76
CA LEU A 618 4.27 32.97 -35.97
C LEU A 618 3.56 31.60 -35.86
N GLU A 619 4.22 30.61 -35.26
CA GLU A 619 3.66 29.28 -35.00
C GLU A 619 4.08 28.78 -33.62
N GLY A 620 3.14 28.13 -32.91
CA GLY A 620 3.30 27.70 -31.52
C GLY A 620 2.65 28.65 -30.52
N LEU A 621 2.77 28.34 -29.23
CA LEU A 621 2.19 29.15 -28.15
C LEU A 621 3.31 29.70 -27.24
N LYS A 622 3.10 30.90 -26.69
CA LYS A 622 4.01 31.48 -25.68
C LYS A 622 4.13 30.57 -24.46
N ARG A 623 3.01 29.99 -24.02
CA ARG A 623 2.93 28.99 -22.96
C ARG A 623 2.44 27.68 -23.56
N THR A 624 3.32 26.70 -23.62
CA THR A 624 3.03 25.39 -24.24
C THR A 624 3.09 24.30 -23.18
N PRO A 625 1.99 23.60 -22.89
CA PRO A 625 2.05 22.38 -22.09
C PRO A 625 2.95 21.36 -22.78
N VAL A 626 3.92 20.82 -22.05
CA VAL A 626 4.80 19.77 -22.59
C VAL A 626 3.98 18.50 -22.85
N GLY A 627 2.89 18.29 -22.12
CA GLY A 627 2.11 17.04 -22.13
C GLY A 627 2.90 15.88 -21.52
N THR A 628 2.47 14.65 -21.80
CA THR A 628 3.14 13.46 -21.27
C THR A 628 4.55 13.30 -21.82
N ILE A 629 5.49 13.00 -20.92
CA ILE A 629 6.86 12.60 -21.24
C ILE A 629 7.15 11.25 -20.57
N GLY A 630 7.49 10.23 -21.36
CA GLY A 630 7.82 8.91 -20.84
C GLY A 630 9.12 8.91 -20.03
N GLY A 631 9.36 7.83 -19.29
CA GLY A 631 10.65 7.63 -18.65
C GLY A 631 11.75 7.34 -19.66
N ASN A 632 12.93 7.92 -19.47
CA ASN A 632 14.07 7.84 -20.38
C ASN A 632 13.73 8.28 -21.82
N GLN A 633 12.85 9.28 -21.97
CA GLN A 633 12.42 9.80 -23.26
C GLN A 633 12.79 11.26 -23.45
N VAL A 634 12.88 11.65 -24.72
CA VAL A 634 13.05 13.04 -25.17
C VAL A 634 11.85 13.43 -26.01
N LYS A 635 11.31 14.62 -25.76
CA LYS A 635 10.20 15.22 -26.48
C LYS A 635 10.67 16.50 -27.17
N LYS A 636 10.49 16.56 -28.48
CA LYS A 636 10.75 17.75 -29.28
C LYS A 636 9.51 18.67 -29.24
N LEU A 637 9.75 19.95 -29.00
CA LEU A 637 8.77 21.02 -29.18
C LEU A 637 9.34 22.05 -30.18
N GLU A 638 8.47 22.66 -30.97
CA GLU A 638 8.86 23.53 -32.09
C GLU A 638 8.05 24.84 -32.11
N TRP A 639 8.72 25.94 -32.47
CA TRP A 639 8.14 27.25 -32.70
C TRP A 639 8.71 27.88 -33.97
N LEU A 640 7.90 28.67 -34.65
CA LEU A 640 8.37 29.66 -35.63
C LEU A 640 8.24 31.05 -35.02
N VAL A 641 9.35 31.79 -35.04
CA VAL A 641 9.40 33.15 -34.52
C VAL A 641 9.97 34.10 -35.55
N LYS A 642 9.56 35.36 -35.49
CA LYS A 642 10.09 36.45 -36.30
C LYS A 642 10.74 37.50 -35.42
N THR A 643 11.91 37.98 -35.84
CA THR A 643 12.64 39.03 -35.15
C THR A 643 13.67 39.70 -36.05
N ASP A 644 13.75 41.03 -35.96
CA ASP A 644 14.72 41.84 -36.70
C ASP A 644 16.00 42.16 -35.89
N LYS A 645 16.00 41.89 -34.57
CA LYS A 645 17.02 42.39 -33.62
C LYS A 645 17.96 41.34 -33.01
N LYS A 646 17.95 40.10 -33.52
CA LYS A 646 18.75 38.97 -32.98
C LYS A 646 18.77 38.88 -31.43
N PRO A 647 17.61 38.82 -30.77
CA PRO A 647 17.49 38.90 -29.32
C PRO A 647 17.99 37.62 -28.63
N THR A 648 18.27 37.75 -27.33
CA THR A 648 18.32 36.61 -26.42
C THR A 648 16.93 36.44 -25.81
N ILE A 649 16.33 35.27 -26.01
CA ILE A 649 15.06 34.87 -25.38
C ILE A 649 15.32 34.01 -24.14
N SER A 650 14.43 34.10 -23.17
CA SER A 650 14.38 33.26 -21.99
C SER A 650 13.36 32.14 -22.18
N VAL A 651 13.81 30.90 -22.07
CA VAL A 651 12.94 29.72 -22.07
C VAL A 651 12.88 29.17 -20.66
N LYS A 652 11.68 29.12 -20.09
CA LYS A 652 11.44 28.61 -18.75
C LYS A 652 10.56 27.37 -18.80
N LEU A 653 11.06 26.25 -18.30
CA LEU A 653 10.27 25.06 -18.03
C LEU A 653 9.74 25.14 -16.60
N GLU A 654 8.44 25.36 -16.44
CA GLU A 654 7.75 25.52 -15.16
C GLU A 654 7.08 24.21 -14.74
N SER A 655 7.25 23.84 -13.47
CA SER A 655 6.54 22.75 -12.83
C SER A 655 6.21 23.11 -11.38
N ALA A 656 4.98 22.83 -10.96
CA ALA A 656 4.62 22.84 -9.54
C ALA A 656 5.26 21.66 -8.78
N VAL A 657 5.74 20.64 -9.50
CA VAL A 657 6.30 19.40 -8.93
C VAL A 657 7.81 19.41 -8.87
N PHE A 658 8.47 19.83 -9.95
CA PHE A 658 9.92 19.71 -10.11
C PHE A 658 10.65 21.06 -10.06
N GLY A 659 9.95 22.14 -9.69
CA GLY A 659 10.48 23.50 -9.74
C GLY A 659 10.57 24.04 -11.18
N SER A 660 11.44 25.03 -11.38
CA SER A 660 11.61 25.69 -12.68
C SER A 660 13.04 25.59 -13.21
N VAL A 661 13.18 25.35 -14.51
CA VAL A 661 14.48 25.40 -15.22
C VAL A 661 14.44 26.56 -16.21
N VAL A 662 15.44 27.44 -16.19
CA VAL A 662 15.54 28.60 -17.10
C VAL A 662 16.77 28.43 -18.00
N LYS A 663 16.59 28.64 -19.30
CA LYS A 663 17.66 28.63 -20.30
C LYS A 663 17.57 29.87 -21.19
N GLN A 664 18.71 30.55 -21.37
CA GLN A 664 18.80 31.70 -22.28
C GLN A 664 19.23 31.22 -23.67
N ILE A 665 18.54 31.69 -24.71
CA ILE A 665 18.75 31.27 -26.10
C ILE A 665 18.94 32.50 -26.97
N LYS A 666 20.10 32.60 -27.64
CA LYS A 666 20.38 33.69 -28.58
C LYS A 666 19.87 33.34 -29.97
N ILE A 667 19.03 34.19 -30.56
CA ILE A 667 18.49 33.99 -31.90
C ILE A 667 19.35 34.73 -32.93
N GLY A 668 19.72 34.05 -34.02
CA GLY A 668 20.51 34.65 -35.12
C GLY A 668 21.99 34.89 -34.80
N GLY A 669 22.53 34.13 -33.84
CA GLY A 669 23.92 34.19 -33.37
C GLY A 669 24.83 33.12 -33.98
#